data_AF-A0A4R9J5U0-F1
#
_entry.id   AF-A0A4R9J5U0-F1
#
_cell.length_a   1.000
_cell.length_b   1.000
_cell.length_c   1.000
_cell.angle_alpha   90.00
_cell.angle_beta   90.00
_cell.angle_gamma   90.00
#
_symmetry.space_group_name_H-M   'P 1'
#
loop_
_entity.id
_entity.type
_entity.pdbx_description
1 polymer ?
#
loop_
_entity_poly.entity_id
_entity_poly.type
_entity_poly.pdbx_seq_one_letter_code
_entity_poly.pdbx_strand_id
1 'polypeptide(L)'
;MQNLSRFQKNTLLTFSLLAFVAYAPLYYSIRNAIKKETLPVTYESSESVAFISLGEFEIEGKESDPKTLLLLSDLIDFEFNQLTGAVYLGKQTSLSSAKKNRSQFIFYGSFEWRENGIFFIPKLNSIEQKATFMGKSIFVPYEERGKLVSSVYQSLSHLLDETIRLHRLLKRSPEWKIPSQDEFLSESEFVRLSDYNPYLPLDERLSILKSLEFPSEYLQFLKFQSILEKRSEESLKEVWRTAGGNPNLSSYIKFSIAKYIAEYYFAKKEFGKVVEFANAARKEREVSKSVFHSDYADCISLLGKVLVLDGKKEEAVYYLTSARKLYETLGLLQDPSAIENSYFYGLLLYDLSQTELASYELSSIHGQLKDPLEQIYLEYNLAKVYYDLGRYDAALSLLQDQRKSILAEGFPNHDIALYSYNLYAASLYKSGKWSIAKSVWESLVSAKSIYGIEEKPYHRYALFNLAVLSKLKNNPEQTEILYKQYVRLSPYGQIVDLPSKDRFEIGKPIYPYTWDAQIQNSFVEMEEKTIRSYTGRYLFNGQDEEIRARTYENRLEDTNLFLDDLLNTKAFLSKPMSILRKTLFGDLKRFEKGNQIVFFDIGPALNHPEYPGVTSLAVAKHFSGMEVVLWELPGEVDLFLKKVKPELKDRLYSFPNIRILSADGVGEFQTLYSDPNNWILRNRPVPNLKGKTIIIRAANSIDIYEPYTKILPHFQNIGKELKPNPVLYFFNRSILLKPAGTEKFILIGNQSIRGFHHNFQSLDRNGEPPYSILPFTVSEEI
;
A
#
# COMPACT_ATOMS: atom_id res chain seq x y z
N MET A 1 39.92 14.32 -26.53
CA MET A 1 39.66 15.76 -26.25
C MET A 1 40.38 16.75 -27.18
N GLN A 2 41.08 16.31 -28.24
CA GLN A 2 41.85 17.21 -29.12
C GLN A 2 41.03 17.92 -30.23
N ASN A 3 39.81 17.48 -30.54
CA ASN A 3 38.99 18.01 -31.65
C ASN A 3 37.86 18.99 -31.26
N LEU A 4 37.85 19.53 -30.04
CA LEU A 4 36.83 20.51 -29.64
C LEU A 4 37.26 21.94 -30.00
N SER A 5 36.35 22.70 -30.59
CA SER A 5 36.57 24.13 -30.88
C SER A 5 36.73 24.94 -29.59
N ARG A 6 37.35 26.12 -29.66
CA ARG A 6 37.55 26.99 -28.48
C ARG A 6 36.22 27.38 -27.81
N PHE A 7 35.16 27.56 -28.60
CA PHE A 7 33.81 27.76 -28.09
C PHE A 7 33.30 26.54 -27.34
N GLN A 8 33.41 25.33 -27.91
CA GLN A 8 32.97 24.09 -27.24
C GLN A 8 33.75 23.82 -25.95
N LYS A 9 35.06 24.09 -25.92
CA LYS A 9 35.89 23.98 -24.71
C LYS A 9 35.44 24.98 -23.64
N ASN A 10 35.16 26.22 -24.01
CA ASN A 10 34.68 27.24 -23.08
C ASN A 10 33.26 26.92 -22.58
N THR A 11 32.37 26.44 -23.45
CA THR A 11 31.04 25.99 -23.07
C THR A 11 31.12 24.80 -22.13
N LEU A 12 31.95 23.80 -22.42
CA LEU A 12 32.19 22.65 -21.54
C LEU A 12 32.79 23.09 -20.19
N LEU A 13 33.77 24.00 -20.20
CA LEU A 13 34.36 24.55 -18.98
C LEU A 13 33.34 25.34 -18.16
N THR A 14 32.47 26.10 -18.82
CA THR A 14 31.40 26.87 -18.17
C THR A 14 30.33 25.94 -17.59
N PHE A 15 29.95 24.87 -18.30
CA PHE A 15 29.07 23.82 -17.77
C PHE A 15 29.71 23.07 -16.60
N SER A 16 31.01 22.74 -16.68
CA SER A 16 31.74 22.13 -15.57
C SER A 16 31.88 23.06 -14.37
N LEU A 17 32.08 24.36 -14.58
CA LEU A 17 32.12 25.38 -13.54
C LEU A 17 30.74 25.63 -12.93
N LEU A 18 29.68 25.70 -13.75
CA LEU A 18 28.30 25.81 -13.28
C LEU A 18 27.87 24.56 -12.50
N ALA A 19 28.28 23.37 -12.93
CA ALA A 19 28.13 22.15 -12.15
C ALA A 19 28.87 22.30 -10.82
N PHE A 20 30.16 22.67 -10.82
CA PHE A 20 30.93 22.88 -9.58
C PHE A 20 30.32 23.92 -8.62
N VAL A 21 29.73 25.00 -9.14
CA VAL A 21 29.08 26.05 -8.36
C VAL A 21 27.73 25.59 -7.81
N ALA A 22 26.92 24.86 -8.59
CA ALA A 22 25.68 24.22 -8.13
C ALA A 22 25.95 23.13 -7.08
N TYR A 23 27.11 22.47 -7.16
CA TYR A 23 27.57 21.47 -6.19
C TYR A 23 28.28 22.04 -4.98
N ALA A 24 28.66 23.33 -4.92
CA ALA A 24 29.53 23.83 -3.85
C ALA A 24 28.93 23.68 -2.42
N PRO A 25 27.64 24.01 -2.16
CA PRO A 25 27.06 23.87 -0.82
C PRO A 25 26.94 22.40 -0.39
N LEU A 26 26.53 21.53 -1.32
CA LEU A 26 26.47 20.08 -1.12
C LEU A 26 27.88 19.51 -0.91
N TYR A 27 28.86 19.93 -1.71
CA TYR A 27 30.26 19.54 -1.59
C TYR A 27 30.85 19.92 -0.23
N TYR A 28 30.61 21.12 0.29
CA TYR A 28 31.10 21.51 1.62
C TYR A 28 30.38 20.77 2.76
N SER A 29 29.07 20.54 2.64
CA SER A 29 28.29 19.77 3.62
C SER A 29 28.71 18.29 3.64
N ILE A 30 28.75 17.65 2.46
CA ILE A 30 29.27 16.29 2.25
C ILE A 30 30.73 16.22 2.72
N ARG A 31 31.60 17.18 2.39
CA ARG A 31 33.00 17.19 2.84
C ARG A 31 33.14 17.27 4.36
N ASN A 32 32.28 18.01 5.04
CA ASN A 32 32.28 18.10 6.51
C ASN A 32 31.67 16.85 7.17
N ALA A 33 30.65 16.23 6.56
CA ALA A 33 30.11 14.94 6.99
C ALA A 33 31.12 13.79 6.75
N ILE A 34 31.73 13.72 5.57
CA ILE A 34 32.82 12.79 5.22
C ILE A 34 34.02 12.94 6.17
N LYS A 35 34.34 14.16 6.61
CA LYS A 35 35.41 14.37 7.61
C LYS A 35 35.09 13.76 8.98
N LYS A 36 33.81 13.56 9.31
CA LYS A 36 33.36 12.96 10.58
C LYS A 36 33.16 11.46 10.45
N GLU A 37 32.75 10.97 9.28
CA GLU A 37 32.44 9.56 9.03
C GLU A 37 33.00 9.14 7.68
N THR A 38 34.11 8.38 7.70
CA THR A 38 34.66 7.74 6.50
C THR A 38 34.32 6.26 6.53
N LEU A 39 33.47 5.82 5.61
CA LEU A 39 33.24 4.41 5.32
C LEU A 39 34.57 3.74 4.93
N PRO A 40 34.75 2.46 5.28
CA PRO A 40 35.91 1.70 4.88
C PRO A 40 36.01 1.65 3.35
N VAL A 41 37.17 2.02 2.83
CA VAL A 41 37.49 1.87 1.42
C VAL A 41 37.84 0.40 1.17
N THR A 42 37.04 -0.28 0.37
CA THR A 42 37.39 -1.61 -0.15
C THR A 42 38.04 -1.49 -1.54
N TYR A 43 39.01 -2.36 -1.80
CA TYR A 43 39.61 -2.53 -3.13
C TYR A 43 38.90 -3.62 -3.96
N GLU A 44 37.81 -4.17 -3.43
CA GLU A 44 37.00 -5.18 -4.11
C GLU A 44 36.22 -4.57 -5.28
N SER A 45 36.22 -5.28 -6.41
CA SER A 45 35.40 -4.96 -7.58
C SER A 45 34.50 -6.14 -7.95
N SER A 46 33.39 -5.83 -8.61
CA SER A 46 32.45 -6.83 -9.14
C SER A 46 33.09 -7.83 -10.13
N GLU A 47 34.19 -7.44 -10.76
CA GLU A 47 34.98 -8.30 -11.65
C GLU A 47 35.89 -9.25 -10.87
N SER A 48 36.41 -8.83 -9.72
CA SER A 48 37.38 -9.61 -8.93
C SER A 48 36.74 -10.54 -7.90
N VAL A 49 35.50 -10.28 -7.48
CA VAL A 49 34.80 -11.03 -6.42
C VAL A 49 33.77 -12.00 -7.02
N ALA A 50 33.63 -13.17 -6.41
CA ALA A 50 32.63 -14.18 -6.77
C ALA A 50 31.26 -13.86 -6.15
N PHE A 51 30.20 -13.94 -6.97
CA PHE A 51 28.82 -13.81 -6.51
C PHE A 51 28.18 -15.18 -6.46
N ILE A 52 27.89 -15.64 -5.25
CA ILE A 52 27.55 -17.03 -4.95
C ILE A 52 26.11 -17.10 -4.43
N SER A 53 25.42 -18.18 -4.78
CA SER A 53 24.10 -18.50 -4.25
C SER A 53 23.97 -20.01 -4.05
N LEU A 54 23.02 -20.42 -3.20
CA LEU A 54 22.74 -21.83 -2.93
C LEU A 54 21.45 -22.26 -3.66
N GLY A 55 21.57 -23.23 -4.55
CA GLY A 55 20.46 -23.90 -5.21
C GLY A 55 19.89 -25.05 -4.36
N GLU A 56 18.84 -25.68 -4.88
CA GLU A 56 18.21 -26.83 -4.24
C GLU A 56 19.07 -28.09 -4.40
N PHE A 57 19.15 -28.90 -3.35
CA PHE A 57 19.85 -30.19 -3.41
C PHE A 57 18.99 -31.25 -4.11
N GLU A 58 19.63 -32.08 -4.91
CA GLU A 58 19.03 -33.17 -5.67
C GLU A 58 19.10 -34.49 -4.89
N ILE A 59 18.15 -35.39 -5.15
CA ILE A 59 18.11 -36.73 -4.58
C ILE A 59 18.36 -37.75 -5.71
N GLU A 60 19.35 -38.60 -5.52
CA GLU A 60 19.60 -39.78 -6.34
C GLU A 60 19.07 -41.03 -5.62
N GLY A 61 18.27 -41.84 -6.32
CA GLY A 61 17.65 -43.05 -5.77
C GLY A 61 16.19 -42.88 -5.32
N LYS A 62 15.65 -43.90 -4.63
CA LYS A 62 14.25 -43.92 -4.16
C LYS A 62 14.09 -43.54 -2.68
N GLU A 63 15.17 -43.61 -1.90
CA GLU A 63 15.18 -43.31 -0.48
C GLU A 63 15.75 -41.92 -0.24
N SER A 64 15.20 -41.21 0.75
CA SER A 64 15.70 -39.89 1.16
C SER A 64 15.27 -39.57 2.59
N ASP A 65 15.98 -38.63 3.22
CA ASP A 65 15.59 -38.02 4.48
C ASP A 65 15.34 -36.52 4.27
N PRO A 66 14.07 -36.11 4.03
CA PRO A 66 13.72 -34.72 3.77
C PRO A 66 14.05 -33.77 4.93
N LYS A 67 13.98 -34.25 6.18
CA LYS A 67 14.28 -33.41 7.37
C LYS A 67 15.76 -33.07 7.42
N THR A 68 16.61 -34.07 7.18
CA THR A 68 18.05 -33.84 7.09
C THR A 68 18.42 -32.95 5.91
N LEU A 69 17.79 -33.12 4.75
CA LEU A 69 18.04 -32.24 3.60
C LEU A 69 17.70 -30.78 3.89
N LEU A 70 16.56 -30.53 4.54
CA LEU A 70 16.16 -29.18 4.94
C LEU A 70 17.17 -28.58 5.92
N LEU A 71 17.52 -29.33 6.97
CA LEU A 71 18.50 -28.88 7.95
C LEU A 71 19.88 -28.59 7.31
N LEU A 72 20.35 -29.45 6.40
CA LEU A 72 21.61 -29.23 5.68
C LEU A 72 21.55 -27.99 4.80
N SER A 73 20.44 -27.77 4.09
CA SER A 73 20.25 -26.57 3.28
C SER A 73 20.35 -25.30 4.13
N ASP A 74 19.69 -25.28 5.29
CA ASP A 74 19.70 -24.13 6.19
C ASP A 74 21.04 -23.92 6.90
N LEU A 75 21.73 -24.99 7.29
CA LEU A 75 23.08 -24.92 7.87
C LEU A 75 24.11 -24.42 6.85
N ILE A 76 24.08 -24.93 5.63
CA ILE A 76 25.00 -24.49 4.57
C ILE A 76 24.72 -23.02 4.17
N ASP A 77 23.45 -22.61 4.10
CA ASP A 77 23.07 -21.20 3.94
C ASP A 77 23.64 -20.34 5.09
N PHE A 78 23.47 -20.77 6.34
CA PHE A 78 24.03 -20.08 7.51
C PHE A 78 25.56 -19.93 7.43
N GLU A 79 26.29 -20.99 7.09
CA GLU A 79 27.75 -20.96 6.96
C GLU A 79 28.20 -20.06 5.79
N PHE A 80 27.50 -20.07 4.66
CA PHE A 80 27.82 -19.17 3.54
C PHE A 80 27.54 -17.70 3.85
N ASN A 81 26.62 -17.37 4.75
CA ASN A 81 26.40 -15.99 5.17
C ASN A 81 27.58 -15.42 5.99
N GLN A 82 28.44 -16.28 6.55
CA GLN A 82 29.67 -15.89 7.24
C GLN A 82 30.87 -15.73 6.29
N LEU A 83 30.70 -16.04 5.01
CA LEU A 83 31.76 -16.02 4.00
C LEU A 83 32.30 -14.60 3.78
N THR A 84 33.62 -14.50 3.57
CA THR A 84 34.30 -13.25 3.23
C THR A 84 35.15 -13.42 1.96
N GLY A 85 35.57 -12.33 1.33
CA GLY A 85 36.24 -12.36 0.01
C GLY A 85 35.31 -12.79 -1.15
N ALA A 86 34.02 -12.94 -0.89
CA ALA A 86 32.95 -13.26 -1.83
C ALA A 86 31.65 -12.58 -1.40
N VAL A 87 30.69 -12.47 -2.33
CA VAL A 87 29.33 -12.00 -2.04
C VAL A 87 28.38 -13.19 -2.08
N TYR A 88 27.98 -13.67 -0.91
CA TYR A 88 26.90 -14.65 -0.82
C TYR A 88 25.55 -13.94 -0.90
N LEU A 89 24.73 -14.31 -1.87
CA LEU A 89 23.45 -13.64 -2.12
C LEU A 89 22.30 -14.26 -1.33
N GLY A 90 22.43 -15.54 -0.93
CA GLY A 90 21.40 -16.35 -0.28
C GLY A 90 20.95 -17.57 -1.10
N LYS A 91 19.92 -18.26 -0.62
CA LYS A 91 19.23 -19.36 -1.31
C LYS A 91 18.46 -18.89 -2.54
N GLN A 92 18.63 -19.56 -3.68
CA GLN A 92 17.99 -19.25 -4.96
C GLN A 92 16.46 -19.15 -4.86
N THR A 93 15.82 -19.94 -4.00
CA THR A 93 14.37 -19.89 -3.80
C THR A 93 13.89 -18.60 -3.13
N SER A 94 14.72 -17.93 -2.33
CA SER A 94 14.37 -16.69 -1.63
C SER A 94 14.90 -15.40 -2.28
N LEU A 95 15.78 -15.50 -3.29
CA LEU A 95 16.37 -14.33 -3.95
C LEU A 95 15.38 -13.50 -4.76
N SER A 96 15.57 -12.18 -4.72
CA SER A 96 14.99 -11.24 -5.69
C SER A 96 15.48 -11.56 -7.11
N SER A 97 14.72 -11.17 -8.14
CA SER A 97 15.14 -11.34 -9.53
C SER A 97 16.50 -10.68 -9.83
N ALA A 98 16.79 -9.54 -9.20
CA ALA A 98 18.07 -8.85 -9.33
C ALA A 98 19.23 -9.69 -8.75
N LYS A 99 19.07 -10.25 -7.55
CA LYS A 99 20.08 -11.14 -6.95
C LYS A 99 20.22 -12.46 -7.73
N LYS A 100 19.14 -13.03 -8.26
CA LYS A 100 19.20 -14.20 -9.15
C LYS A 100 20.04 -13.91 -10.39
N ASN A 101 19.74 -12.82 -11.09
CA ASN A 101 20.49 -12.39 -12.28
C ASN A 101 21.95 -12.05 -11.97
N ARG A 102 22.23 -11.64 -10.72
CA ARG A 102 23.59 -11.32 -10.29
C ARG A 102 24.43 -12.54 -9.92
N SER A 103 23.78 -13.67 -9.60
CA SER A 103 24.44 -14.91 -9.21
C SER A 103 25.34 -15.42 -10.35
N GLN A 104 26.63 -15.62 -10.05
CA GLN A 104 27.61 -16.13 -11.01
C GLN A 104 27.84 -17.62 -10.83
N PHE A 105 27.85 -18.04 -9.57
CA PHE A 105 28.05 -19.41 -9.14
C PHE A 105 26.84 -19.85 -8.32
N ILE A 106 26.21 -20.94 -8.74
CA ILE A 106 25.09 -21.54 -8.02
C ILE A 106 25.55 -22.91 -7.52
N PHE A 107 25.75 -23.02 -6.21
CA PHE A 107 26.09 -24.28 -5.57
C PHE A 107 24.86 -25.15 -5.41
N TYR A 108 25.01 -26.44 -5.65
CA TYR A 108 24.03 -27.46 -5.34
C TYR A 108 24.76 -28.80 -5.25
N GLY A 109 24.03 -29.90 -5.26
CA GLY A 109 24.64 -31.22 -5.28
C GLY A 109 23.61 -32.31 -5.17
N SER A 110 24.05 -33.54 -5.35
CA SER A 110 23.19 -34.72 -5.34
C SER A 110 23.51 -35.57 -4.13
N PHE A 111 22.48 -35.93 -3.38
CA PHE A 111 22.57 -36.85 -2.26
C PHE A 111 22.03 -38.22 -2.64
N GLU A 112 22.74 -39.28 -2.25
CA GLU A 112 22.31 -40.66 -2.40
C GLU A 112 22.37 -41.34 -1.01
N TRP A 113 21.23 -41.82 -0.52
CA TRP A 113 21.14 -42.58 0.72
C TRP A 113 21.42 -44.04 0.44
N ARG A 114 22.33 -44.65 1.21
CA ARG A 114 22.65 -46.07 1.16
C ARG A 114 22.56 -46.69 2.55
N GLU A 115 22.62 -48.01 2.63
CA GLU A 115 22.51 -48.76 3.88
C GLU A 115 23.56 -48.37 4.94
N ASN A 116 24.76 -47.97 4.51
CA ASN A 116 25.89 -47.67 5.40
C ASN A 116 26.22 -46.18 5.56
N GLY A 117 25.50 -45.28 4.90
CA GLY A 117 25.75 -43.84 4.99
C GLY A 117 25.21 -43.04 3.81
N ILE A 118 25.67 -41.80 3.72
CA ILE A 118 25.19 -40.80 2.75
C ILE A 118 26.32 -40.43 1.81
N PHE A 119 26.06 -40.51 0.50
CA PHE A 119 26.94 -39.95 -0.52
C PHE A 119 26.47 -38.55 -0.91
N PHE A 120 27.42 -37.63 -1.11
CA PHE A 120 27.15 -36.31 -1.66
C PHE A 120 28.09 -36.00 -2.81
N ILE A 121 27.52 -35.55 -3.93
CA ILE A 121 28.26 -35.11 -5.11
C ILE A 121 28.07 -33.59 -5.22
N PRO A 122 29.10 -32.76 -4.92
CA PRO A 122 29.00 -31.32 -5.06
C PRO A 122 28.90 -30.94 -6.54
N LYS A 123 27.99 -30.02 -6.83
CA LYS A 123 27.78 -29.46 -8.17
C LYS A 123 27.82 -27.94 -8.12
N LEU A 124 28.34 -27.35 -9.18
CA LEU A 124 28.45 -25.90 -9.32
C LEU A 124 28.03 -25.50 -10.72
N ASN A 125 26.97 -24.71 -10.84
CA ASN A 125 26.59 -24.10 -12.10
C ASN A 125 27.28 -22.74 -12.23
N SER A 126 28.08 -22.56 -13.28
CA SER A 126 28.70 -21.29 -13.66
C SER A 126 27.92 -20.63 -14.78
N ILE A 127 27.26 -19.52 -14.46
CA ILE A 127 26.42 -18.78 -15.41
C ILE A 127 27.26 -18.16 -16.53
N GLU A 128 28.45 -17.64 -16.19
CA GLU A 128 29.36 -17.03 -17.15
C GLU A 128 29.90 -18.05 -18.17
N GLN A 129 30.26 -19.24 -17.68
CA GLN A 129 30.78 -20.32 -18.53
C GLN A 129 29.69 -21.15 -19.21
N LYS A 130 28.42 -20.94 -18.83
CA LYS A 130 27.27 -21.76 -19.25
C LYS A 130 27.54 -23.26 -19.07
N ALA A 131 28.16 -23.62 -17.95
CA ALA A 131 28.63 -24.96 -17.68
C ALA A 131 28.35 -25.37 -16.24
N THR A 132 28.13 -26.67 -16.05
CA THR A 132 28.04 -27.30 -14.74
C THR A 132 29.32 -28.08 -14.47
N PHE A 133 29.92 -27.84 -13.32
CA PHE A 133 31.07 -28.57 -12.82
C PHE A 133 30.65 -29.51 -11.70
N MET A 134 31.26 -30.69 -11.67
CA MET A 134 31.02 -31.71 -10.64
C MET A 134 32.32 -31.96 -9.89
N GLY A 135 32.26 -31.94 -8.56
CA GLY A 135 33.40 -32.29 -7.73
C GLY A 135 33.45 -33.77 -7.39
N LYS A 136 34.43 -34.15 -6.57
CA LYS A 136 34.57 -35.53 -6.09
C LYS A 136 33.43 -35.87 -5.13
N SER A 137 32.87 -37.06 -5.29
CA SER A 137 31.88 -37.62 -4.35
C SER A 137 32.51 -37.82 -2.98
N ILE A 138 31.79 -37.45 -1.93
CA ILE A 138 32.14 -37.69 -0.53
C ILE A 138 31.17 -38.71 0.07
N PHE A 139 31.66 -39.54 0.99
CA PHE A 139 30.87 -40.52 1.73
C PHE A 139 30.96 -40.23 3.23
N VAL A 140 29.81 -40.17 3.90
CA VAL A 140 29.71 -39.95 5.34
C VAL A 140 28.90 -41.10 5.95
N PRO A 141 29.49 -41.96 6.81
CA PRO A 141 28.77 -42.99 7.55
C PRO A 141 27.69 -42.38 8.45
N TYR A 142 26.58 -43.10 8.72
CA TYR A 142 25.53 -42.59 9.62
C TYR A 142 26.04 -42.25 11.02
N GLU A 143 26.96 -43.06 11.55
CA GLU A 143 27.62 -42.83 12.84
C GLU A 143 28.36 -41.47 12.90
N GLU A 144 28.76 -40.94 11.74
CA GLU A 144 29.47 -39.66 11.59
C GLU A 144 28.60 -38.56 10.96
N ARG A 145 27.27 -38.72 10.93
CA ARG A 145 26.34 -37.78 10.28
C ARG A 145 26.47 -36.34 10.75
N GLY A 146 26.92 -36.11 11.99
CA GLY A 146 27.25 -34.78 12.52
C GLY A 146 28.30 -34.03 11.70
N LYS A 147 29.21 -34.73 11.01
CA LYS A 147 30.25 -34.16 10.15
C LYS A 147 29.77 -33.76 8.75
N LEU A 148 28.50 -34.00 8.43
CA LEU A 148 27.96 -33.85 7.08
C LEU A 148 28.02 -32.39 6.59
N VAL A 149 27.74 -31.42 7.46
CA VAL A 149 27.82 -29.98 7.12
C VAL A 149 29.24 -29.59 6.72
N SER A 150 30.23 -29.92 7.57
CA SER A 150 31.65 -29.64 7.32
C SER A 150 32.12 -30.29 6.02
N SER A 151 31.75 -31.56 5.81
CA SER A 151 32.14 -32.32 4.62
C SER A 151 31.52 -31.74 3.33
N VAL A 152 30.22 -31.42 3.35
CA VAL A 152 29.51 -30.80 2.22
C VAL A 152 30.09 -29.42 1.92
N TYR A 153 30.24 -28.56 2.94
CA TYR A 153 30.80 -27.22 2.78
C TYR A 153 32.22 -27.26 2.21
N GLN A 154 33.08 -28.13 2.73
CA GLN A 154 34.44 -28.32 2.23
C GLN A 154 34.46 -28.81 0.77
N SER A 155 33.55 -29.72 0.42
CA SER A 155 33.47 -30.23 -0.95
C SER A 155 33.00 -29.16 -1.96
N LEU A 156 32.06 -28.28 -1.57
CA LEU A 156 31.57 -27.17 -2.39
C LEU A 156 32.61 -26.06 -2.55
N SER A 157 33.26 -25.68 -1.44
CA SER A 157 34.35 -24.67 -1.44
C SER A 157 35.52 -25.11 -2.32
N HIS A 158 35.98 -26.36 -2.17
CA HIS A 158 37.02 -26.93 -3.01
C HIS A 158 36.63 -26.94 -4.50
N LEU A 159 35.39 -27.29 -4.82
CA LEU A 159 34.89 -27.29 -6.20
C LEU A 159 34.96 -25.89 -6.82
N LEU A 160 34.61 -24.83 -6.08
CA LEU A 160 34.73 -23.46 -6.59
C LEU A 160 36.18 -23.03 -6.78
N ASP A 161 37.06 -23.30 -5.83
CA ASP A 161 38.48 -22.96 -5.94
C ASP A 161 39.15 -23.67 -7.12
N GLU A 162 38.87 -24.96 -7.32
CA GLU A 162 39.31 -25.69 -8.50
C GLU A 162 38.72 -25.11 -9.78
N THR A 163 37.43 -24.75 -9.79
CA THR A 163 36.77 -24.16 -10.96
C THR A 163 37.42 -22.85 -11.35
N ILE A 164 37.63 -21.93 -10.40
CA ILE A 164 38.30 -20.65 -10.61
C ILE A 164 39.72 -20.86 -11.15
N ARG A 165 40.49 -21.76 -10.52
CA ARG A 165 41.87 -22.06 -10.90
C ARG A 165 41.99 -22.68 -12.28
N LEU A 166 41.23 -23.75 -12.55
CA LEU A 166 41.32 -24.52 -13.80
C LEU A 166 40.84 -23.72 -15.02
N HIS A 167 39.81 -22.88 -14.83
CA HIS A 167 39.26 -22.05 -15.91
C HIS A 167 39.86 -20.65 -15.97
N ARG A 168 40.89 -20.36 -15.15
CA ARG A 168 41.62 -19.08 -15.11
C ARG A 168 40.69 -17.87 -14.98
N LEU A 169 39.63 -18.01 -14.17
CA LEU A 169 38.69 -16.93 -13.94
C LEU A 169 39.41 -15.82 -13.19
N LEU A 170 39.17 -14.55 -13.55
CA LEU A 170 39.73 -13.38 -12.87
C LEU A 170 39.05 -13.10 -11.51
N LYS A 171 38.72 -14.18 -10.78
CA LYS A 171 38.03 -14.18 -9.50
C LYS A 171 39.00 -14.59 -8.41
N ARG A 172 38.97 -13.90 -7.27
CA ARG A 172 39.69 -14.34 -6.08
C ARG A 172 38.93 -15.49 -5.42
N SER A 173 39.68 -16.44 -4.88
CA SER A 173 39.09 -17.46 -4.00
C SER A 173 38.48 -16.78 -2.77
N PRO A 174 37.29 -17.19 -2.34
CA PRO A 174 36.71 -16.74 -1.08
C PRO A 174 37.59 -17.12 0.11
N GLU A 175 37.51 -16.36 1.20
CA GLU A 175 38.10 -16.74 2.48
C GLU A 175 37.13 -17.67 3.21
N TRP A 176 37.36 -18.98 3.05
CA TRP A 176 36.55 -20.02 3.65
C TRP A 176 36.80 -20.15 5.16
N LYS A 177 35.72 -20.18 5.94
CA LYS A 177 35.75 -20.57 7.35
C LYS A 177 35.03 -21.92 7.46
N ILE A 178 35.79 -23.00 7.38
CA ILE A 178 35.21 -24.35 7.42
C ILE A 178 34.62 -24.59 8.82
N PRO A 179 33.34 -24.97 8.93
CA PRO A 179 32.73 -25.27 10.23
C PRO A 179 33.41 -26.48 10.86
N SER A 180 33.53 -26.46 12.20
CA SER A 180 34.17 -27.54 12.95
C SER A 180 33.46 -28.87 12.69
N GLN A 181 34.22 -29.95 12.51
CA GLN A 181 33.64 -31.29 12.45
C GLN A 181 32.96 -31.69 13.77
N ASP A 182 33.32 -31.01 14.87
CA ASP A 182 32.77 -31.22 16.21
C ASP A 182 31.61 -30.25 16.53
N GLU A 183 31.07 -29.50 15.55
CA GLU A 183 29.92 -28.61 15.78
C GLU A 183 28.69 -29.40 16.29
N PHE A 184 28.55 -30.63 15.78
CA PHE A 184 27.66 -31.65 16.32
C PHE A 184 28.52 -32.74 16.96
N LEU A 185 28.34 -33.00 18.26
CA LEU A 185 29.14 -33.98 19.00
C LEU A 185 28.71 -35.42 18.67
N SER A 186 27.49 -35.63 18.18
CA SER A 186 26.99 -36.95 17.78
C SER A 186 25.94 -36.91 16.66
N GLU A 187 25.74 -38.06 15.98
CA GLU A 187 24.61 -38.28 15.06
C GLU A 187 23.27 -37.95 15.73
N SER A 188 23.11 -38.33 17.01
CA SER A 188 21.87 -38.11 17.75
C SER A 188 21.51 -36.63 17.85
N GLU A 189 22.48 -35.75 18.10
CA GLU A 189 22.25 -34.30 18.17
C GLU A 189 21.83 -33.71 16.83
N PHE A 190 22.49 -34.12 15.75
CA PHE A 190 22.14 -33.70 14.40
C PHE A 190 20.71 -34.13 14.04
N VAL A 191 20.35 -35.39 14.31
CA VAL A 191 19.00 -35.92 14.06
C VAL A 191 17.96 -35.17 14.89
N ARG A 192 18.24 -34.92 16.18
CA ARG A 192 17.34 -34.15 17.06
C ARG A 192 17.12 -32.72 16.56
N LEU A 193 18.15 -32.07 15.99
CA LEU A 193 17.98 -30.75 15.39
C LEU A 193 17.17 -30.81 14.09
N SER A 194 17.28 -31.89 13.31
CA SER A 194 16.55 -32.04 12.04
C SER A 194 15.03 -32.12 12.23
N ASP A 195 14.57 -32.44 13.45
CA ASP A 195 13.16 -32.37 13.83
C ASP A 195 12.66 -30.94 14.08
N TYR A 196 13.54 -29.95 14.16
CA TYR A 196 13.13 -28.55 14.29
C TYR A 196 12.42 -28.09 13.02
N ASN A 197 11.21 -27.57 13.20
CA ASN A 197 10.39 -27.04 12.11
C ASN A 197 10.09 -25.55 12.36
N PRO A 198 10.57 -24.63 11.47
CA PRO A 198 10.36 -23.20 11.63
C PRO A 198 8.88 -22.79 11.51
N TYR A 199 8.02 -23.65 10.98
CA TYR A 199 6.58 -23.39 10.81
C TYR A 199 5.74 -23.75 12.05
N LEU A 200 6.35 -24.29 13.12
CA LEU A 200 5.66 -24.55 14.38
C LEU A 200 5.33 -23.25 15.14
N PRO A 201 4.28 -23.25 15.98
CA PRO A 201 3.99 -22.13 16.89
C PRO A 201 5.21 -21.73 17.72
N LEU A 202 5.33 -20.44 18.02
CA LEU A 202 6.52 -19.88 18.68
C LEU A 202 6.85 -20.58 20.01
N ASP A 203 5.85 -20.85 20.85
CA ASP A 203 6.06 -21.51 22.15
C ASP A 203 6.55 -22.96 22.01
N GLU A 204 6.07 -23.67 20.99
CA GLU A 204 6.54 -25.03 20.67
C GLU A 204 8.00 -25.01 20.18
N ARG A 205 8.34 -24.08 19.27
CA ARG A 205 9.72 -23.89 18.81
C ARG A 205 10.67 -23.56 19.97
N LEU A 206 10.26 -22.67 20.87
CA LEU A 206 11.06 -22.31 22.05
C LEU A 206 11.24 -23.50 22.99
N SER A 207 10.22 -24.35 23.16
CA SER A 207 10.30 -25.58 23.97
C SER A 207 11.31 -26.58 23.37
N ILE A 208 11.20 -26.84 22.07
CA ILE A 208 12.11 -27.72 21.34
C ILE A 208 13.55 -27.20 21.46
N LEU A 209 13.79 -25.93 21.13
CA LEU A 209 15.13 -25.34 21.18
C LEU A 209 15.73 -25.35 22.59
N LYS A 210 14.91 -25.19 23.64
CA LYS A 210 15.37 -25.32 25.03
C LYS A 210 15.82 -26.74 25.38
N SER A 211 15.22 -27.77 24.79
CA SER A 211 15.60 -29.17 25.03
C SER A 211 16.92 -29.58 24.35
N LEU A 212 17.42 -28.75 23.43
CA LEU A 212 18.66 -28.98 22.70
C LEU A 212 19.83 -28.25 23.39
N GLU A 213 20.80 -29.02 23.90
CA GLU A 213 22.00 -28.53 24.60
C GLU A 213 23.26 -29.15 23.98
N PHE A 214 23.79 -28.53 22.92
CA PHE A 214 25.06 -28.90 22.29
C PHE A 214 25.72 -27.65 21.66
N PRO A 215 27.05 -27.63 21.45
CA PRO A 215 27.82 -26.43 21.12
C PRO A 215 27.74 -26.04 19.63
N SER A 216 26.54 -26.04 19.03
CA SER A 216 26.34 -25.55 17.66
C SER A 216 26.08 -24.04 17.64
N GLU A 217 26.79 -23.34 16.75
CA GLU A 217 26.62 -21.91 16.55
C GLU A 217 25.26 -21.62 15.87
N TYR A 218 24.86 -22.45 14.92
CA TYR A 218 23.55 -22.36 14.29
C TYR A 218 22.39 -22.59 15.27
N LEU A 219 22.53 -23.52 16.23
CA LEU A 219 21.52 -23.68 17.29
C LEU A 219 21.36 -22.40 18.12
N GLN A 220 22.47 -21.72 18.46
CA GLN A 220 22.41 -20.45 19.17
C GLN A 220 21.73 -19.35 18.32
N PHE A 221 22.03 -19.31 17.02
CA PHE A 221 21.36 -18.42 16.08
C PHE A 221 19.84 -18.64 16.06
N LEU A 222 19.37 -19.89 15.96
CA LEU A 222 17.94 -20.22 16.01
C LEU A 222 17.27 -19.81 17.34
N LYS A 223 17.97 -20.01 18.47
CA LYS A 223 17.50 -19.56 19.79
C LYS A 223 17.30 -18.05 19.83
N PHE A 224 18.27 -17.28 19.34
CA PHE A 224 18.14 -15.82 19.28
C PHE A 224 17.02 -15.37 18.33
N GLN A 225 16.95 -15.93 17.12
CA GLN A 225 15.90 -15.58 16.15
C GLN A 225 14.50 -15.84 16.73
N SER A 226 14.29 -17.00 17.37
CA SER A 226 13.00 -17.34 17.99
C SER A 226 12.63 -16.36 19.11
N ILE A 227 13.60 -15.90 19.92
CA ILE A 227 13.31 -14.90 20.97
C ILE A 227 13.01 -13.52 20.36
N LEU A 228 13.71 -13.12 19.30
CA LEU A 228 13.49 -11.85 18.59
C LEU A 228 12.07 -11.76 17.99
N GLU A 229 11.50 -12.89 17.54
CA GLU A 229 10.13 -12.95 17.01
C GLU A 229 9.05 -12.53 18.01
N LYS A 230 9.33 -12.56 19.32
CA LYS A 230 8.41 -12.02 20.34
C LYS A 230 8.16 -10.51 20.16
N ARG A 231 9.06 -9.79 19.49
CA ARG A 231 8.92 -8.37 19.15
C ARG A 231 8.57 -7.46 20.34
N SER A 232 9.01 -7.83 21.55
CA SER A 232 8.85 -7.04 22.77
C SER A 232 10.13 -6.29 23.10
N GLU A 233 10.04 -5.04 23.56
CA GLU A 233 11.25 -4.27 23.90
C GLU A 233 12.16 -4.98 24.91
N GLU A 234 11.56 -5.66 25.89
CA GLU A 234 12.30 -6.40 26.92
C GLU A 234 13.07 -7.56 26.31
N SER A 235 12.43 -8.36 25.45
CA SER A 235 13.11 -9.48 24.77
C SER A 235 14.24 -8.99 23.85
N LEU A 236 14.05 -7.88 23.13
CA LEU A 236 15.09 -7.33 22.25
C LEU A 236 16.31 -6.85 23.04
N LYS A 237 16.08 -6.13 24.16
CA LYS A 237 17.16 -5.67 25.06
C LYS A 237 17.90 -6.84 25.69
N GLU A 238 17.19 -7.86 26.14
CA GLU A 238 17.79 -9.04 26.74
C GLU A 238 18.64 -9.84 25.74
N VAL A 239 18.12 -10.04 24.53
CA VAL A 239 18.86 -10.69 23.44
C VAL A 239 20.13 -9.91 23.13
N TRP A 240 20.05 -8.59 22.96
CA TRP A 240 21.23 -7.79 22.66
C TRP A 240 22.24 -7.76 23.82
N ARG A 241 21.79 -7.67 25.07
CA ARG A 241 22.67 -7.76 26.25
C ARG A 241 23.47 -9.06 26.27
N THR A 242 22.84 -10.15 25.85
CA THR A 242 23.44 -11.49 25.85
C THR A 242 24.35 -11.71 24.64
N ALA A 243 23.99 -11.16 23.47
CA ALA A 243 24.71 -11.42 22.22
C ALA A 243 25.76 -10.35 21.87
N GLY A 244 25.47 -9.06 22.07
CA GLY A 244 26.22 -7.94 21.50
C GLY A 244 27.67 -7.83 21.97
N GLY A 245 27.95 -8.25 23.21
CA GLY A 245 29.30 -8.29 23.77
C GLY A 245 29.92 -9.68 23.86
N ASN A 246 29.26 -10.71 23.34
CA ASN A 246 29.71 -12.10 23.50
C ASN A 246 30.81 -12.44 22.47
N PRO A 247 32.06 -12.69 22.90
CA PRO A 247 33.16 -12.99 21.99
C PRO A 247 33.04 -14.37 21.32
N ASN A 248 32.17 -15.24 21.85
CA ASN A 248 31.97 -16.60 21.32
C ASN A 248 30.98 -16.65 20.15
N LEU A 249 30.29 -15.55 19.85
CA LEU A 249 29.38 -15.45 18.70
C LEU A 249 30.10 -14.85 17.50
N SER A 250 29.86 -15.40 16.31
CA SER A 250 30.33 -14.77 15.07
C SER A 250 29.78 -13.36 14.89
N SER A 251 30.53 -12.56 14.12
CA SER A 251 30.06 -11.26 13.66
C SER A 251 28.76 -11.35 12.87
N TYR A 252 28.50 -12.46 12.16
CA TYR A 252 27.24 -12.63 11.43
C TYR A 252 26.02 -12.75 12.35
N ILE A 253 26.10 -13.50 13.45
CA ILE A 253 25.00 -13.59 14.42
C ILE A 253 24.73 -12.21 15.03
N LYS A 254 25.78 -11.54 15.51
CA LYS A 254 25.67 -10.21 16.13
C LYS A 254 25.10 -9.19 15.14
N PHE A 255 25.56 -9.21 13.89
CA PHE A 255 25.02 -8.42 12.78
C PHE A 255 23.51 -8.68 12.58
N SER A 256 23.12 -9.94 12.48
CA SER A 256 21.73 -10.34 12.19
C SER A 256 20.78 -9.88 13.29
N ILE A 257 21.20 -10.04 14.55
CA ILE A 257 20.45 -9.57 15.72
C ILE A 257 20.32 -8.04 15.69
N ALA A 258 21.43 -7.32 15.50
CA ALA A 258 21.43 -5.86 15.48
C ALA A 258 20.58 -5.29 14.33
N LYS A 259 20.67 -5.87 13.12
CA LYS A 259 19.85 -5.47 11.96
C LYS A 259 18.36 -5.67 12.25
N TYR A 260 17.98 -6.82 12.80
CA TYR A 260 16.58 -7.09 13.18
C TYR A 260 16.04 -6.07 14.20
N ILE A 261 16.82 -5.78 15.25
CA ILE A 261 16.41 -4.80 16.27
C ILE A 261 16.28 -3.40 15.66
N ALA A 262 17.19 -3.02 14.75
CA ALA A 262 17.11 -1.74 14.05
C ALA A 262 15.85 -1.62 13.18
N GLU A 263 15.51 -2.66 12.41
CA GLU A 263 14.31 -2.70 11.57
C GLU A 263 13.02 -2.68 12.42
N TYR A 264 13.02 -3.35 13.58
CA TYR A 264 11.92 -3.28 14.53
C TYR A 264 11.67 -1.83 15.01
N TYR A 265 12.73 -1.14 15.45
CA TYR A 265 12.59 0.24 15.91
C TYR A 265 12.29 1.22 14.77
N PHE A 266 12.69 0.90 13.54
CA PHE A 266 12.33 1.68 12.36
C PHE A 266 10.82 1.65 12.13
N ALA A 267 10.20 0.47 12.20
CA ALA A 267 8.74 0.33 12.13
C ALA A 267 7.99 1.07 13.26
N LYS A 268 8.63 1.22 14.43
CA LYS A 268 8.10 2.00 15.57
C LYS A 268 8.39 3.50 15.49
N LYS A 269 9.15 3.95 14.49
CA LYS A 269 9.59 5.35 14.34
C LYS A 269 10.45 5.84 15.53
N GLU A 270 11.18 4.94 16.19
CA GLU A 270 12.11 5.25 17.29
C GLU A 270 13.53 5.47 16.75
N PHE A 271 13.72 6.58 16.04
CA PHE A 271 14.90 6.82 15.20
C PHE A 271 16.24 6.75 15.96
N GLY A 272 16.30 7.21 17.21
CA GLY A 272 17.51 7.13 18.03
C GLY A 272 18.01 5.69 18.23
N LYS A 273 17.10 4.75 18.52
CA LYS A 273 17.44 3.33 18.68
C LYS A 273 17.80 2.70 17.33
N VAL A 274 17.15 3.09 16.24
CA VAL A 274 17.53 2.62 14.89
C VAL A 274 18.98 2.99 14.59
N VAL A 275 19.38 4.24 14.87
CA VAL A 275 20.78 4.67 14.65
C VAL A 275 21.75 3.86 15.48
N GLU A 276 21.44 3.58 16.75
CA GLU A 276 22.28 2.75 17.62
C GLU A 276 22.49 1.35 17.03
N PHE A 277 21.41 0.63 16.73
CA PHE A 277 21.47 -0.77 16.32
C PHE A 277 21.92 -0.95 14.87
N ALA A 278 21.55 -0.03 13.95
CA ALA A 278 22.04 -0.08 12.58
C ALA A 278 23.56 0.20 12.51
N ASN A 279 24.09 1.06 13.39
CA ASN A 279 25.53 1.24 13.54
C ASN A 279 26.21 0.01 14.15
N ALA A 280 25.59 -0.67 15.11
CA ALA A 280 26.10 -1.92 15.65
C ALA A 280 26.18 -3.01 14.57
N ALA A 281 25.13 -3.17 13.75
CA ALA A 281 25.12 -4.08 12.60
C ALA A 281 26.21 -3.71 11.58
N ARG A 282 26.32 -2.42 11.22
CA ARG A 282 27.36 -1.92 10.31
C ARG A 282 28.76 -2.29 10.81
N LYS A 283 29.07 -2.04 12.09
CA LYS A 283 30.37 -2.33 12.71
C LYS A 283 30.73 -3.81 12.67
N GLU A 284 29.77 -4.72 12.86
CA GLU A 284 30.06 -6.16 12.77
C GLU A 284 30.49 -6.58 11.37
N ARG A 285 29.92 -5.99 10.31
CA ARG A 285 30.37 -6.20 8.93
C ARG A 285 31.74 -5.57 8.65
N GLU A 286 32.07 -4.44 9.30
CA GLU A 286 33.40 -3.83 9.23
C GLU A 286 34.46 -4.72 9.91
N VAL A 287 34.15 -5.27 11.09
CA VAL A 287 35.01 -6.18 11.86
C VAL A 287 35.27 -7.47 11.07
N SER A 288 34.25 -8.03 10.44
CA SER A 288 34.39 -9.22 9.58
C SER A 288 34.98 -8.92 8.20
N LYS A 289 35.28 -7.64 7.89
CA LYS A 289 35.72 -7.18 6.55
C LYS A 289 34.73 -7.50 5.43
N SER A 290 33.45 -7.72 5.73
CA SER A 290 32.38 -8.01 4.77
C SER A 290 31.65 -6.73 4.32
N VAL A 291 32.42 -5.71 3.94
CA VAL A 291 31.88 -4.37 3.61
C VAL A 291 31.42 -4.26 2.15
N PHE A 292 31.98 -5.06 1.24
CA PHE A 292 31.48 -5.20 -0.13
C PHE A 292 30.33 -6.21 -0.17
N HIS A 293 29.20 -5.86 0.44
CA HIS A 293 28.05 -6.77 0.56
C HIS A 293 26.72 -6.00 0.54
N SER A 294 25.66 -6.64 0.03
CA SER A 294 24.32 -6.02 0.01
C SER A 294 23.81 -5.69 1.41
N ASP A 295 24.00 -6.59 2.38
CA ASP A 295 23.67 -6.31 3.79
C ASP A 295 24.34 -5.07 4.39
N TYR A 296 25.58 -4.80 3.98
CA TYR A 296 26.28 -3.60 4.43
C TYR A 296 25.64 -2.36 3.82
N ALA A 297 25.28 -2.41 2.53
CA ALA A 297 24.51 -1.38 1.85
C ALA A 297 23.14 -1.16 2.52
N ASP A 298 22.44 -2.22 2.92
CA ASP A 298 21.14 -2.16 3.60
C ASP A 298 21.24 -1.39 4.93
N CYS A 299 22.30 -1.65 5.73
CA CYS A 299 22.49 -0.97 7.01
C CYS A 299 22.75 0.53 6.84
N ILE A 300 23.60 0.88 5.87
CA ILE A 300 23.90 2.27 5.55
C ILE A 300 22.65 2.96 4.98
N SER A 301 21.90 2.26 4.11
CA SER A 301 20.62 2.73 3.59
C SER A 301 19.65 3.02 4.73
N LEU A 302 19.51 2.10 5.70
CA LEU A 302 18.64 2.26 6.87
C LEU A 302 19.01 3.49 7.71
N LEU A 303 20.31 3.71 7.97
CA LEU A 303 20.81 4.92 8.65
C LEU A 303 20.41 6.19 7.88
N GLY A 304 20.63 6.21 6.57
CA GLY A 304 20.24 7.33 5.71
C GLY A 304 18.73 7.60 5.72
N LYS A 305 17.91 6.55 5.56
CA LYS A 305 16.44 6.63 5.61
C LYS A 305 15.98 7.23 6.94
N VAL A 306 16.54 6.77 8.06
CA VAL A 306 16.13 7.26 9.38
C VAL A 306 16.54 8.72 9.61
N LEU A 307 17.73 9.12 9.17
CA LEU A 307 18.19 10.51 9.29
C LEU A 307 17.31 11.46 8.47
N VAL A 308 16.88 11.05 7.27
CA VAL A 308 15.91 11.82 6.47
C VAL A 308 14.60 12.00 7.23
N LEU A 309 14.04 10.92 7.77
CA LEU A 309 12.76 10.96 8.49
C LEU A 309 12.85 11.74 9.80
N ASP A 310 14.03 11.77 10.44
CA ASP A 310 14.34 12.59 11.61
C ASP A 310 14.66 14.07 11.26
N GLY A 311 14.63 14.42 9.96
CA GLY A 311 14.88 15.79 9.47
C GLY A 311 16.36 16.19 9.35
N LYS A 312 17.30 15.27 9.60
CA LYS A 312 18.77 15.46 9.49
C LYS A 312 19.25 15.19 8.06
N LYS A 313 18.74 16.00 7.12
CA LYS A 313 18.89 15.77 5.67
C LYS A 313 20.34 15.81 5.21
N GLU A 314 21.14 16.73 5.72
CA GLU A 314 22.55 16.90 5.34
C GLU A 314 23.41 15.68 5.73
N GLU A 315 23.15 15.10 6.91
CA GLU A 315 23.84 13.89 7.36
C GLU A 315 23.41 12.68 6.54
N ALA A 316 22.12 12.59 6.19
CA ALA A 316 21.57 11.47 5.44
C ALA A 316 22.17 11.30 4.02
N VAL A 317 22.61 12.39 3.38
CA VAL A 317 23.17 12.34 2.01
C VAL A 317 24.31 11.37 1.94
N TYR A 318 25.22 11.45 2.93
CA TYR A 318 26.39 10.62 2.97
C TYR A 318 26.03 9.13 2.92
N TYR A 319 25.09 8.74 3.77
CA TYR A 319 24.60 7.37 3.89
C TYR A 319 23.87 6.90 2.64
N LEU A 320 22.87 7.65 2.16
CA LEU A 320 22.08 7.23 1.00
C LEU A 320 22.91 7.17 -0.28
N THR A 321 23.78 8.17 -0.54
CA THR A 321 24.69 8.14 -1.69
C THR A 321 25.66 6.96 -1.64
N SER A 322 26.19 6.65 -0.45
CA SER A 322 27.15 5.55 -0.29
C SER A 322 26.48 4.20 -0.49
N ALA A 323 25.30 3.99 0.08
CA ALA A 323 24.51 2.77 -0.15
C ALA A 323 24.15 2.62 -1.64
N ARG A 324 23.69 3.71 -2.29
CA ARG A 324 23.37 3.72 -3.72
C ARG A 324 24.56 3.33 -4.58
N LYS A 325 25.74 3.86 -4.27
CA LYS A 325 26.98 3.54 -4.99
C LYS A 325 27.41 2.09 -4.77
N LEU A 326 27.22 1.57 -3.56
CA LEU A 326 27.53 0.17 -3.26
C LEU A 326 26.58 -0.77 -4.00
N TYR A 327 25.27 -0.51 -4.02
CA TYR A 327 24.33 -1.29 -4.84
C TYR A 327 24.66 -1.23 -6.33
N GLU A 328 25.09 -0.08 -6.85
CA GLU A 328 25.55 0.06 -8.24
C GLU A 328 26.75 -0.85 -8.51
N THR A 329 27.76 -0.77 -7.63
CA THR A 329 29.00 -1.55 -7.77
C THR A 329 28.73 -3.06 -7.63
N LEU A 330 27.77 -3.45 -6.80
CA LEU A 330 27.31 -4.83 -6.66
C LEU A 330 26.46 -5.30 -7.86
N GLY A 331 25.98 -4.40 -8.72
CA GLY A 331 25.05 -4.73 -9.81
C GLY A 331 23.64 -5.07 -9.31
N LEU A 332 23.21 -4.44 -8.21
CA LEU A 332 21.96 -4.73 -7.50
C LEU A 332 20.98 -3.56 -7.48
N LEU A 333 21.07 -2.62 -8.42
CA LEU A 333 20.17 -1.44 -8.46
C LEU A 333 18.69 -1.78 -8.63
N GLN A 334 18.39 -2.95 -9.16
CA GLN A 334 17.03 -3.46 -9.35
C GLN A 334 16.56 -4.33 -8.17
N ASP A 335 17.38 -4.47 -7.13
CA ASP A 335 16.97 -5.14 -5.89
C ASP A 335 16.00 -4.25 -5.10
N PRO A 336 14.96 -4.80 -4.45
CA PRO A 336 13.98 -4.00 -3.70
C PRO A 336 14.61 -3.01 -2.71
N SER A 337 15.66 -3.42 -1.98
CA SER A 337 16.34 -2.56 -1.01
C SER A 337 17.07 -1.38 -1.68
N ALA A 338 17.61 -1.60 -2.88
CA ALA A 338 18.27 -0.57 -3.68
C ALA A 338 17.26 0.40 -4.31
N ILE A 339 16.09 -0.10 -4.75
CA ILE A 339 15.00 0.73 -5.26
C ILE A 339 14.48 1.63 -4.13
N GLU A 340 14.26 1.09 -2.94
CA GLU A 340 13.83 1.86 -1.78
C GLU A 340 14.88 2.92 -1.39
N ASN A 341 16.16 2.56 -1.37
CA ASN A 341 17.26 3.50 -1.17
C ASN A 341 17.24 4.64 -2.20
N SER A 342 17.05 4.29 -3.48
CA SER A 342 16.97 5.25 -4.59
C SER A 342 15.76 6.18 -4.46
N TYR A 343 14.63 5.68 -3.96
CA TYR A 343 13.45 6.51 -3.70
C TYR A 343 13.76 7.57 -2.64
N PHE A 344 14.29 7.16 -1.48
CA PHE A 344 14.71 8.10 -0.44
C PHE A 344 15.79 9.07 -0.93
N TYR A 345 16.76 8.58 -1.69
CA TYR A 345 17.85 9.38 -2.21
C TYR A 345 17.35 10.44 -3.21
N GLY A 346 16.47 10.08 -4.14
CA GLY A 346 15.87 11.01 -5.09
C GLY A 346 15.08 12.13 -4.39
N LEU A 347 14.30 11.79 -3.37
CA LEU A 347 13.58 12.79 -2.57
C LEU A 347 14.51 13.68 -1.74
N LEU A 348 15.60 13.12 -1.20
CA LEU A 348 16.61 13.88 -0.47
C LEU A 348 17.34 14.87 -1.40
N LEU A 349 17.68 14.44 -2.61
CA LEU A 349 18.25 15.33 -3.63
C LEU A 349 17.31 16.51 -3.94
N TYR A 350 16.01 16.25 -4.04
CA TYR A 350 15.02 17.31 -4.21
C TYR A 350 15.04 18.30 -3.04
N ASP A 351 15.04 17.80 -1.79
CA ASP A 351 15.08 18.65 -0.60
C ASP A 351 16.34 19.52 -0.53
N LEU A 352 17.45 19.04 -1.11
CA LEU A 352 18.72 19.75 -1.21
C LEU A 352 18.83 20.62 -2.46
N SER A 353 17.71 20.88 -3.13
CA SER A 353 17.61 21.70 -4.34
C SER A 353 18.42 21.17 -5.53
N GLN A 354 18.62 19.85 -5.60
CA GLN A 354 19.24 19.14 -6.74
C GLN A 354 18.14 18.50 -7.60
N THR A 355 17.19 19.31 -8.05
CA THR A 355 15.91 18.88 -8.65
C THR A 355 16.11 18.05 -9.93
N GLU A 356 17.10 18.35 -10.77
CA GLU A 356 17.41 17.58 -11.97
C GLU A 356 17.91 16.18 -11.62
N LEU A 357 18.79 16.05 -10.62
CA LEU A 357 19.28 14.74 -10.16
C LEU A 357 18.16 13.92 -9.50
N ALA A 358 17.32 14.59 -8.71
CA ALA A 358 16.11 13.98 -8.15
C ALA A 358 15.22 13.42 -9.25
N SER A 359 15.01 14.18 -10.34
CA SER A 359 14.19 13.73 -11.47
C SER A 359 14.78 12.48 -12.15
N TYR A 360 16.11 12.44 -12.31
CA TYR A 360 16.79 11.28 -12.88
C TYR A 360 16.66 10.05 -11.99
N GLU A 361 16.93 10.19 -10.69
CA GLU A 361 16.89 9.08 -9.74
C GLU A 361 15.47 8.51 -9.61
N LEU A 362 14.46 9.36 -9.38
CA LEU A 362 13.07 8.93 -9.24
C LEU A 362 12.50 8.35 -10.54
N SER A 363 12.86 8.91 -11.69
CA SER A 363 12.47 8.33 -12.99
C SER A 363 13.12 6.96 -13.22
N SER A 364 14.30 6.71 -12.67
CA SER A 364 15.02 5.44 -12.86
C SER A 364 14.35 4.26 -12.14
N ILE A 365 13.50 4.52 -11.15
CA ILE A 365 12.76 3.50 -10.38
C ILE A 365 11.26 3.45 -10.71
N HIS A 366 10.78 4.33 -11.59
CA HIS A 366 9.37 4.37 -11.99
C HIS A 366 8.96 3.03 -12.63
N GLY A 367 7.91 2.40 -12.09
CA GLY A 367 7.42 1.10 -12.56
C GLY A 367 8.17 -0.12 -12.00
N GLN A 368 9.10 0.07 -11.06
CA GLN A 368 9.83 -1.02 -10.40
C GLN A 368 9.28 -1.37 -9.01
N LEU A 369 8.40 -0.53 -8.45
CA LEU A 369 7.75 -0.79 -7.16
C LEU A 369 6.62 -1.82 -7.33
N LYS A 370 6.57 -2.79 -6.40
CA LYS A 370 5.55 -3.86 -6.42
C LYS A 370 4.22 -3.43 -5.81
N ASP A 371 4.27 -2.54 -4.83
CA ASP A 371 3.08 -2.03 -4.16
C ASP A 371 2.46 -0.90 -5.02
N PRO A 372 1.20 -1.04 -5.45
CA PRO A 372 0.53 -0.03 -6.28
C PRO A 372 0.41 1.34 -5.60
N LEU A 373 0.22 1.39 -4.28
CA LEU A 373 0.12 2.64 -3.53
C LEU A 373 1.48 3.34 -3.48
N GLU A 374 2.57 2.60 -3.23
CA GLU A 374 3.92 3.18 -3.27
C GLU A 374 4.25 3.77 -4.65
N GLN A 375 3.86 3.06 -5.73
CA GLN A 375 4.00 3.52 -7.10
C GLN A 375 3.19 4.80 -7.35
N ILE A 376 1.96 4.90 -6.84
CA ILE A 376 1.14 6.11 -6.89
C ILE A 376 1.85 7.27 -6.17
N TYR A 377 2.42 7.06 -4.98
CA TYR A 377 3.18 8.11 -4.29
C TYR A 377 4.43 8.54 -5.07
N LEU A 378 5.14 7.58 -5.69
CA LEU A 378 6.31 7.88 -6.52
C LEU A 378 5.91 8.76 -7.72
N GLU A 379 4.79 8.45 -8.37
CA GLU A 379 4.28 9.23 -9.50
C GLU A 379 3.89 10.66 -9.11
N TYR A 380 3.26 10.85 -7.95
CA TYR A 380 3.00 12.18 -7.41
C TYR A 380 4.31 12.96 -7.21
N ASN A 381 5.29 12.32 -6.55
CA ASN A 381 6.57 12.92 -6.24
C ASN A 381 7.35 13.29 -7.51
N LEU A 382 7.41 12.39 -8.48
CA LEU A 382 8.06 12.64 -9.77
C LEU A 382 7.32 13.73 -10.56
N ALA A 383 5.99 13.77 -10.54
CA ALA A 383 5.21 14.84 -11.16
C ALA A 383 5.49 16.19 -10.50
N LYS A 384 5.65 16.23 -9.17
CA LYS A 384 6.00 17.44 -8.43
C LYS A 384 7.38 17.96 -8.84
N VAL A 385 8.36 17.06 -8.95
CA VAL A 385 9.71 17.39 -9.42
C VAL A 385 9.66 17.94 -10.85
N TYR A 386 8.89 17.32 -11.75
CA TYR A 386 8.70 17.85 -13.11
C TYR A 386 8.02 19.21 -13.13
N TYR A 387 7.03 19.44 -12.27
CA TYR A 387 6.38 20.75 -12.13
C TYR A 387 7.39 21.83 -11.73
N ASP A 388 8.25 21.57 -10.74
CA ASP A 388 9.25 22.55 -10.29
C ASP A 388 10.36 22.80 -11.32
N LEU A 389 10.65 21.82 -12.18
CA LEU A 389 11.53 21.97 -13.35
C LEU A 389 10.86 22.71 -14.52
N GLY A 390 9.59 23.12 -14.38
CA GLY A 390 8.82 23.77 -15.45
C GLY A 390 8.36 22.82 -16.56
N ARG A 391 8.46 21.50 -16.36
CA ARG A 391 8.06 20.46 -17.32
C ARG A 391 6.58 20.08 -17.10
N TYR A 392 5.69 21.07 -17.26
CA TYR A 392 4.28 20.93 -16.89
C TYR A 392 3.53 19.86 -17.68
N ASP A 393 3.84 19.68 -18.97
CA ASP A 393 3.17 18.66 -19.79
C ASP A 393 3.56 17.23 -19.37
N ALA A 394 4.82 17.03 -18.95
CA ALA A 394 5.27 15.76 -18.38
C ALA A 394 4.60 15.48 -17.03
N ALA A 395 4.49 16.50 -16.17
CA ALA A 395 3.77 16.40 -14.91
C ALA A 395 2.27 16.06 -15.14
N LEU A 396 1.62 16.72 -16.10
CA LEU A 396 0.23 16.44 -16.46
C LEU A 396 0.03 15.01 -16.96
N SER A 397 0.89 14.53 -17.87
CA SER A 397 0.81 13.15 -18.37
C SER A 397 0.91 12.16 -17.22
N LEU A 398 1.91 12.35 -16.34
CA LEU A 398 2.13 11.44 -15.21
C LEU A 398 0.95 11.43 -14.24
N LEU A 399 0.35 12.59 -13.92
CA LEU A 399 -0.82 12.69 -13.05
C LEU A 399 -2.09 12.09 -13.68
N GLN A 400 -2.21 12.14 -15.01
CA GLN A 400 -3.31 11.50 -15.72
C GLN A 400 -3.20 9.98 -15.66
N ASP A 401 -1.99 9.43 -15.85
CA ASP A 401 -1.77 8.00 -15.74
C ASP A 401 -1.90 7.52 -14.29
N GLN A 402 -1.35 8.27 -13.34
CA GLN A 402 -1.54 8.02 -11.91
C GLN A 402 -3.02 7.99 -11.52
N ARG A 403 -3.85 8.88 -12.07
CA ARG A 403 -5.29 8.90 -11.80
C ARG A 403 -5.95 7.58 -12.20
N LYS A 404 -5.55 6.96 -13.31
CA LYS A 404 -6.07 5.65 -13.74
C LYS A 404 -5.72 4.57 -12.71
N SER A 405 -4.49 4.56 -12.22
CA SER A 405 -4.03 3.65 -11.16
C SER A 405 -4.81 3.86 -9.86
N ILE A 406 -4.98 5.12 -9.43
CA ILE A 406 -5.78 5.49 -8.25
C ILE A 406 -7.20 4.93 -8.35
N LEU A 407 -7.83 5.01 -9.52
CA LEU A 407 -9.19 4.53 -9.73
C LEU A 407 -9.26 3.00 -9.77
N ALA A 408 -8.33 2.35 -10.47
CA ALA A 408 -8.26 0.89 -10.58
C ALA A 408 -8.04 0.20 -9.22
N GLU A 409 -7.22 0.81 -8.35
CA GLU A 409 -6.93 0.29 -7.01
C GLU A 409 -8.01 0.62 -5.96
N GLY A 410 -8.98 1.47 -6.32
CA GLY A 410 -10.04 1.91 -5.42
C GLY A 410 -9.58 2.96 -4.41
N PHE A 411 -8.70 3.88 -4.82
CA PHE A 411 -8.17 4.99 -4.02
C PHE A 411 -8.64 6.41 -4.42
N PRO A 412 -9.79 6.64 -5.10
CA PRO A 412 -10.16 7.98 -5.57
C PRO A 412 -10.31 9.01 -4.44
N ASN A 413 -10.56 8.53 -3.21
CA ASN A 413 -10.72 9.33 -2.00
C ASN A 413 -9.56 9.17 -1.03
N HIS A 414 -8.44 8.62 -1.46
CA HIS A 414 -7.23 8.56 -0.65
C HIS A 414 -6.56 9.95 -0.59
N ASP A 415 -5.84 10.26 0.49
CA ASP A 415 -5.17 11.56 0.66
C ASP A 415 -4.26 11.91 -0.52
N ILE A 416 -3.56 10.90 -1.08
CA ILE A 416 -2.70 11.09 -2.25
C ILE A 416 -3.45 11.57 -3.50
N ALA A 417 -4.70 11.13 -3.71
CA ALA A 417 -5.50 11.59 -4.84
C ALA A 417 -5.79 13.09 -4.73
N LEU A 418 -6.11 13.58 -3.52
CA LEU A 418 -6.39 15.01 -3.27
C LEU A 418 -5.13 15.89 -3.36
N TYR A 419 -3.96 15.36 -2.95
CA TYR A 419 -2.67 16.01 -3.24
C TYR A 419 -2.41 16.08 -4.74
N SER A 420 -2.62 15.00 -5.48
CA SER A 420 -2.46 14.95 -6.93
C SER A 420 -3.37 15.93 -7.66
N TYR A 421 -4.62 16.14 -7.22
CA TYR A 421 -5.51 17.13 -7.84
C TYR A 421 -5.04 18.57 -7.65
N ASN A 422 -4.42 18.91 -6.51
CA ASN A 422 -3.81 20.23 -6.35
C ASN A 422 -2.68 20.45 -7.35
N LEU A 423 -1.76 19.48 -7.46
CA LEU A 423 -0.65 19.52 -8.40
C LEU A 423 -1.14 19.53 -9.86
N TYR A 424 -2.18 18.76 -10.16
CA TYR A 424 -2.82 18.72 -11.47
C TYR A 424 -3.40 20.09 -11.85
N ALA A 425 -4.13 20.74 -10.95
CA ALA A 425 -4.68 22.08 -11.17
C ALA A 425 -3.57 23.13 -11.43
N ALA A 426 -2.50 23.11 -10.63
CA ALA A 426 -1.37 24.02 -10.84
C ALA A 426 -0.68 23.76 -12.18
N SER A 427 -0.50 22.50 -12.56
CA SER A 427 0.10 22.13 -13.85
C SER A 427 -0.79 22.56 -15.02
N LEU A 428 -2.11 22.36 -14.92
CA LEU A 428 -3.09 22.85 -15.88
C LEU A 428 -3.00 24.37 -16.04
N TYR A 429 -2.91 25.11 -14.93
CA TYR A 429 -2.79 26.56 -14.97
C TYR A 429 -1.54 26.99 -15.73
N LYS A 430 -0.39 26.38 -15.40
CA LYS A 430 0.89 26.69 -16.05
C LYS A 430 0.92 26.32 -17.54
N SER A 431 0.16 25.31 -17.94
CA SER A 431 -0.10 24.97 -19.35
C SER A 431 -1.25 25.77 -20.00
N GLY A 432 -1.73 26.85 -19.39
CA GLY A 432 -2.73 27.78 -19.96
C GLY A 432 -4.20 27.40 -19.79
N LYS A 433 -4.52 26.30 -19.10
CA LYS A 433 -5.89 25.79 -18.89
C LYS A 433 -6.52 26.36 -17.61
N TRP A 434 -6.55 27.68 -17.49
CA TRP A 434 -6.86 28.39 -16.25
C TRP A 434 -8.27 28.14 -15.70
N SER A 435 -9.29 28.05 -16.56
CA SER A 435 -10.67 27.81 -16.14
C SER A 435 -10.83 26.42 -15.50
N ILE A 436 -10.18 25.42 -16.08
CA ILE A 436 -10.19 24.04 -15.56
C ILE A 436 -9.44 24.00 -14.22
N ALA A 437 -8.26 24.61 -14.14
CA ALA A 437 -7.48 24.69 -12.89
C ALA A 437 -8.30 25.31 -11.74
N LYS A 438 -8.96 26.44 -12.00
CA LYS A 438 -9.84 27.10 -11.03
C LYS A 438 -10.95 26.16 -10.57
N SER A 439 -11.65 25.51 -11.50
CA SER A 439 -12.74 24.57 -11.19
C SER A 439 -12.28 23.37 -10.35
N VAL A 440 -11.05 22.89 -10.57
CA VAL A 440 -10.48 21.80 -9.77
C VAL A 440 -10.27 22.23 -8.32
N TRP A 441 -9.67 23.41 -8.09
CA TRP A 441 -9.50 23.94 -6.72
C TRP A 441 -10.83 24.25 -6.04
N GLU A 442 -11.81 24.83 -6.74
CA GLU A 442 -13.16 25.07 -6.19
C GLU A 442 -13.84 23.76 -5.77
N SER A 443 -13.64 22.68 -6.55
CA SER A 443 -14.17 21.36 -6.23
C SER A 443 -13.51 20.77 -4.97
N LEU A 444 -12.20 20.93 -4.80
CA LEU A 444 -11.48 20.52 -3.59
C LEU A 444 -11.93 21.30 -2.34
N VAL A 445 -12.20 22.60 -2.48
CA VAL A 445 -12.75 23.39 -1.37
C VAL A 445 -14.16 22.92 -1.02
N SER A 446 -14.99 22.63 -2.02
CA SER A 446 -16.36 22.18 -1.81
C SER A 446 -16.46 20.76 -1.22
N ALA A 447 -15.46 19.90 -1.47
CA ALA A 447 -15.41 18.53 -0.96
C ALA A 447 -15.39 18.42 0.58
N LYS A 448 -15.13 19.53 1.28
CA LYS A 448 -15.18 19.58 2.75
C LYS A 448 -16.54 19.17 3.33
N SER A 449 -17.64 19.45 2.65
CA SER A 449 -19.00 19.07 3.09
C SER A 449 -19.27 17.56 2.98
N ILE A 450 -18.39 16.81 2.31
CA ILE A 450 -18.52 15.37 2.09
C ILE A 450 -17.54 14.62 3.00
N TYR A 451 -16.27 15.01 3.01
CA TYR A 451 -15.21 14.26 3.72
C TYR A 451 -14.80 14.85 5.08
N GLY A 452 -15.19 16.09 5.39
CA GLY A 452 -14.68 16.79 6.58
C GLY A 452 -13.17 17.08 6.51
N ILE A 453 -12.67 17.50 5.34
CA ILE A 453 -11.23 17.71 5.06
C ILE A 453 -10.71 19.12 5.37
N GLU A 454 -11.45 19.94 6.12
CA GLU A 454 -11.09 21.35 6.35
C GLU A 454 -9.70 21.54 6.97
N GLU A 455 -9.29 20.60 7.82
CA GLU A 455 -7.98 20.62 8.50
C GLU A 455 -6.82 20.06 7.67
N LYS A 456 -7.12 19.42 6.52
CA LYS A 456 -6.11 18.73 5.71
C LYS A 456 -5.32 19.70 4.83
N PRO A 457 -4.00 19.50 4.62
CA PRO A 457 -3.17 20.46 3.90
C PRO A 457 -3.65 20.78 2.48
N TYR A 458 -4.07 19.76 1.72
CA TYR A 458 -4.55 19.94 0.34
C TYR A 458 -5.81 20.81 0.23
N HIS A 459 -6.66 20.89 1.27
CA HIS A 459 -7.80 21.81 1.29
C HIS A 459 -7.32 23.26 1.42
N ARG A 460 -6.37 23.49 2.33
CA ARG A 460 -5.75 24.81 2.56
C ARG A 460 -4.98 25.30 1.35
N TYR A 461 -4.26 24.39 0.67
CA TYR A 461 -3.57 24.69 -0.58
C TYR A 461 -4.55 25.15 -1.66
N ALA A 462 -5.70 24.50 -1.81
CA ALA A 462 -6.72 24.93 -2.76
C ALA A 462 -7.28 26.33 -2.42
N LEU A 463 -7.55 26.63 -1.14
CA LEU A 463 -7.95 27.99 -0.69
C LEU A 463 -6.89 29.05 -1.03
N PHE A 464 -5.63 28.76 -0.70
CA PHE A 464 -4.52 29.66 -1.01
C PHE A 464 -4.39 29.89 -2.52
N ASN A 465 -4.46 28.83 -3.32
CA ASN A 465 -4.34 28.91 -4.77
C ASN A 465 -5.49 29.71 -5.40
N LEU A 466 -6.72 29.56 -4.90
CA LEU A 466 -7.85 30.39 -5.31
C LEU A 466 -7.67 31.85 -4.91
N ALA A 467 -7.10 32.13 -3.73
CA ALA A 467 -6.78 33.50 -3.30
C ALA A 467 -5.73 34.13 -4.23
N VAL A 468 -4.68 33.38 -4.61
CA VAL A 468 -3.69 33.82 -5.61
C VAL A 468 -4.38 34.14 -6.95
N LEU A 469 -5.25 33.26 -7.44
CA LEU A 469 -6.00 33.52 -8.68
C LEU A 469 -6.86 34.78 -8.59
N SER A 470 -7.53 34.98 -7.46
CA SER A 470 -8.40 36.14 -7.23
C SER A 470 -7.60 37.44 -7.21
N LYS A 471 -6.41 37.42 -6.58
CA LYS A 471 -5.46 38.54 -6.56
C LYS A 471 -4.94 38.88 -7.95
N LEU A 472 -4.55 37.87 -8.74
CA LEU A 472 -4.10 38.06 -10.13
C LEU A 472 -5.20 38.63 -11.03
N LYS A 473 -6.48 38.42 -10.70
CA LYS A 473 -7.64 39.00 -11.37
C LYS A 473 -8.09 40.35 -10.80
N ASN A 474 -7.34 40.92 -9.85
CA ASN A 474 -7.66 42.17 -9.16
C ASN A 474 -9.06 42.15 -8.49
N ASN A 475 -9.42 41.04 -7.85
CA ASN A 475 -10.64 40.92 -7.05
C ASN A 475 -10.29 40.87 -5.54
N PRO A 476 -10.15 42.03 -4.87
CA PRO A 476 -9.66 42.09 -3.49
C PRO A 476 -10.63 41.47 -2.48
N GLU A 477 -11.94 41.58 -2.70
CA GLU A 477 -12.95 41.04 -1.80
C GLU A 477 -12.88 39.51 -1.71
N GLN A 478 -12.89 38.83 -2.85
CA GLN A 478 -12.80 37.38 -2.88
C GLN A 478 -11.41 36.89 -2.42
N THR A 479 -10.35 37.63 -2.73
CA THR A 479 -8.99 37.34 -2.24
C THR A 479 -8.97 37.32 -0.71
N GLU A 480 -9.53 38.35 -0.08
CA GLU A 480 -9.56 38.50 1.37
C GLU A 480 -10.36 37.37 2.05
N ILE A 481 -11.52 37.01 1.50
CA ILE A 481 -12.35 35.91 2.03
C ILE A 481 -11.59 34.58 2.02
N LEU A 482 -10.99 34.24 0.88
CA LEU A 482 -10.28 32.96 0.70
C LEU A 482 -9.00 32.92 1.56
N TYR A 483 -8.25 34.01 1.59
CA TYR A 483 -7.00 34.07 2.35
C TYR A 483 -7.24 34.03 3.86
N LYS A 484 -8.29 34.71 4.38
CA LYS A 484 -8.69 34.60 5.78
C LYS A 484 -9.06 33.17 6.18
N GLN A 485 -9.76 32.44 5.31
CA GLN A 485 -10.05 31.03 5.56
C GLN A 485 -8.79 30.17 5.59
N TYR A 486 -7.88 30.38 4.63
CA TYR A 486 -6.57 29.72 4.61
C TYR A 486 -5.78 29.99 5.90
N VAL A 487 -5.68 31.25 6.34
CA VAL A 487 -4.97 31.65 7.57
C VAL A 487 -5.60 31.00 8.80
N ARG A 488 -6.93 31.00 8.91
CA ARG A 488 -7.65 30.41 10.05
C ARG A 488 -7.38 28.91 10.19
N LEU A 489 -7.27 28.19 9.07
CA LEU A 489 -7.09 26.73 9.05
C LEU A 489 -5.61 26.30 9.06
N SER A 490 -4.68 27.24 8.87
CA SER A 490 -3.25 26.94 8.77
C SER A 490 -2.54 27.11 10.12
N PRO A 491 -1.67 26.16 10.52
CA PRO A 491 -0.80 26.34 11.66
C PRO A 491 0.04 27.60 11.50
N TYR A 492 0.26 28.33 12.59
CA TYR A 492 0.93 29.64 12.56
C TYR A 492 2.25 29.65 11.78
N GLY A 493 3.10 28.62 11.96
CA GLY A 493 4.38 28.48 11.27
C GLY A 493 4.32 28.03 9.81
N GLN A 494 3.13 27.78 9.25
CA GLN A 494 2.91 27.33 7.87
C GLN A 494 2.17 28.37 7.02
N ILE A 495 1.80 29.51 7.60
CA ILE A 495 1.12 30.59 6.85
C ILE A 495 2.13 31.27 5.93
N VAL A 496 1.78 31.36 4.65
CA VAL A 496 2.57 32.02 3.61
C VAL A 496 1.84 33.26 3.11
N ASP A 497 2.58 34.33 2.84
CA ASP A 497 2.05 35.56 2.24
C ASP A 497 1.61 35.34 0.79
N LEU A 498 0.56 36.05 0.37
CA LEU A 498 0.11 36.00 -1.02
C LEU A 498 1.18 36.55 -1.98
N PRO A 499 1.70 35.76 -2.92
CA PRO A 499 2.71 36.22 -3.86
C PRO A 499 2.19 37.32 -4.79
N SER A 500 3.10 38.04 -5.44
CA SER A 500 2.80 38.98 -6.53
C SER A 500 2.71 38.29 -7.90
N LYS A 501 3.24 37.07 -8.02
CA LYS A 501 3.25 36.23 -9.22
C LYS A 501 2.41 34.98 -9.01
N ASP A 502 2.22 34.22 -10.09
CA ASP A 502 1.50 32.95 -10.15
C ASP A 502 2.28 31.78 -9.51
N ARG A 503 2.57 31.91 -8.20
CA ARG A 503 3.15 30.85 -7.38
C ARG A 503 2.05 30.20 -6.55
N PHE A 504 1.84 28.91 -6.79
CA PHE A 504 0.83 28.10 -6.11
C PHE A 504 1.47 27.25 -5.01
N GLU A 505 0.69 26.94 -3.98
CA GLU A 505 1.05 26.02 -2.91
C GLU A 505 0.57 24.61 -3.26
N ILE A 506 1.49 23.64 -3.31
CA ILE A 506 1.21 22.27 -3.78
C ILE A 506 1.67 21.19 -2.78
N GLY A 507 2.30 21.60 -1.68
CA GLY A 507 2.93 20.70 -0.73
C GLY A 507 4.33 20.27 -1.17
N LYS A 508 5.02 19.58 -0.25
CA LYS A 508 6.33 18.97 -0.50
C LYS A 508 6.16 17.53 -0.98
N PRO A 509 7.18 16.94 -1.64
CA PRO A 509 7.21 15.51 -1.85
C PRO A 509 7.03 14.72 -0.55
N ILE A 510 6.41 13.56 -0.65
CA ILE A 510 6.00 12.73 0.47
C ILE A 510 6.93 11.52 0.54
N TYR A 511 7.62 11.34 1.66
CA TYR A 511 8.56 10.24 1.86
C TYR A 511 7.84 8.91 2.15
N PRO A 512 8.43 7.77 1.76
CA PRO A 512 7.98 6.48 2.26
C PRO A 512 7.91 6.42 3.77
N TYR A 513 6.98 5.62 4.30
CA TYR A 513 6.67 5.48 5.73
C TYR A 513 6.08 6.73 6.42
N THR A 514 5.74 7.78 5.65
CA THR A 514 5.05 8.97 6.18
C THR A 514 3.56 9.03 5.82
N TRP A 515 3.09 8.19 4.89
CA TRP A 515 1.67 8.06 4.57
C TRP A 515 0.97 6.97 5.40
N ASP A 516 -0.36 7.04 5.44
CA ASP A 516 -1.20 6.09 6.17
C ASP A 516 -1.15 4.70 5.51
N ALA A 517 -1.15 3.66 6.35
CA ALA A 517 -1.15 2.28 5.88
C ALA A 517 -2.48 1.92 5.23
N GLN A 518 -2.45 1.04 4.23
CA GLN A 518 -3.66 0.55 3.59
C GLN A 518 -4.50 -0.26 4.59
N ILE A 519 -5.73 0.20 4.83
CA ILE A 519 -6.73 -0.59 5.54
C ILE A 519 -7.41 -1.50 4.49
N GLN A 520 -7.36 -2.82 4.68
CA GLN A 520 -8.05 -3.78 3.81
C GLN A 520 -9.58 -3.80 4.08
N ASN A 521 -10.22 -2.65 3.98
CA ASN A 521 -11.68 -2.48 4.13
C ASN A 521 -12.34 -2.19 2.77
N SER A 522 -13.68 -2.17 2.73
CA SER A 522 -14.46 -1.73 1.56
C SER A 522 -14.31 -0.23 1.24
N PHE A 523 -13.70 0.53 2.16
CA PHE A 523 -13.60 1.99 2.16
C PHE A 523 -12.18 2.43 2.48
N VAL A 524 -11.73 3.55 1.92
CA VAL A 524 -10.53 4.24 2.40
C VAL A 524 -10.84 5.03 3.69
N GLU A 525 -9.82 5.46 4.43
CA GLU A 525 -9.96 6.04 5.77
C GLU A 525 -11.01 7.17 5.86
N MET A 526 -10.98 8.14 4.94
CA MET A 526 -11.93 9.26 4.95
C MET A 526 -13.37 8.83 4.67
N GLU A 527 -13.55 7.86 3.78
CA GLU A 527 -14.86 7.29 3.48
C GLU A 527 -15.38 6.53 4.70
N GLU A 528 -14.55 5.69 5.30
CA GLU A 528 -14.88 4.97 6.53
C GLU A 528 -15.26 5.94 7.64
N LYS A 529 -14.47 7.00 7.88
CA LYS A 529 -14.78 8.02 8.88
C LYS A 529 -16.13 8.67 8.62
N THR A 530 -16.44 8.98 7.37
CA THR A 530 -17.71 9.58 6.96
C THR A 530 -18.87 8.63 7.20
N ILE A 531 -18.79 7.38 6.73
CA ILE A 531 -19.83 6.36 6.88
C ILE A 531 -20.05 6.01 8.35
N ARG A 532 -18.96 5.74 9.09
CA ARG A 532 -18.99 5.47 10.53
C ARG A 532 -19.64 6.61 11.30
N SER A 533 -19.46 7.86 10.85
CA SER A 533 -20.05 9.00 11.53
C SER A 533 -21.57 8.91 11.62
N TYR A 534 -22.28 8.27 10.68
CA TYR A 534 -23.74 8.15 10.71
C TYR A 534 -24.25 7.05 11.64
N THR A 535 -23.47 5.98 11.81
CA THR A 535 -23.87 4.73 12.48
C THR A 535 -24.08 4.85 13.98
N GLY A 536 -25.00 4.04 14.53
CA GLY A 536 -25.21 3.86 15.97
C GLY A 536 -25.60 5.12 16.75
N ARG A 537 -26.13 6.16 16.09
CA ARG A 537 -26.50 7.43 16.72
C ARG A 537 -27.82 7.38 17.50
N TYR A 538 -28.64 6.35 17.28
CA TYR A 538 -29.97 6.25 17.87
C TYR A 538 -30.04 5.13 18.94
N LEU A 539 -30.06 5.51 20.22
CA LEU A 539 -30.23 4.57 21.34
C LEU A 539 -31.71 4.48 21.73
N PHE A 540 -32.32 3.29 21.59
CA PHE A 540 -33.73 3.05 21.92
C PHE A 540 -34.06 3.18 23.43
N ASN A 541 -33.05 3.04 24.31
CA ASN A 541 -33.27 3.06 25.75
C ASN A 541 -33.41 4.52 26.26
N GLY A 542 -34.66 4.98 26.41
CA GLY A 542 -34.98 6.16 27.23
C GLY A 542 -35.73 7.30 26.53
N GLN A 543 -36.44 7.06 25.43
CA GLN A 543 -37.31 8.08 24.83
C GLN A 543 -38.76 7.59 24.72
N ASP A 544 -39.71 8.44 25.12
CA ASP A 544 -41.15 8.22 24.96
C ASP A 544 -41.54 8.09 23.49
N GLU A 545 -42.48 7.18 23.20
CA GLU A 545 -43.01 6.86 21.87
C GLU A 545 -43.86 8.00 21.24
N GLU A 546 -43.37 9.24 21.15
CA GLU A 546 -43.98 10.24 20.24
C GLU A 546 -43.48 10.02 18.79
N ILE A 547 -43.93 8.90 18.25
CA ILE A 547 -43.79 8.46 16.85
C ILE A 547 -44.81 9.25 16.00
N ARG A 548 -44.53 10.52 15.67
CA ARG A 548 -45.42 11.29 14.76
C ARG A 548 -44.72 12.09 13.65
N ALA A 549 -43.38 12.15 13.62
CA ALA A 549 -42.66 13.01 12.66
C ALA A 549 -41.74 12.28 11.67
N ARG A 550 -41.73 10.94 11.61
CA ARG A 550 -40.67 10.23 10.87
C ARG A 550 -40.96 10.05 9.39
N THR A 551 -42.18 9.72 8.97
CA THR A 551 -42.44 9.41 7.55
C THR A 551 -43.57 10.28 7.02
N TYR A 552 -43.26 11.11 6.02
CA TYR A 552 -44.16 12.11 5.46
C TYR A 552 -43.90 12.30 3.96
N GLU A 553 -44.86 12.89 3.25
CA GLU A 553 -44.76 13.14 1.81
C GLU A 553 -43.58 14.10 1.49
N ASN A 554 -42.92 13.89 0.35
CA ASN A 554 -41.73 14.63 -0.10
C ASN A 554 -40.46 14.47 0.77
N ARG A 555 -40.48 13.57 1.78
CA ARG A 555 -39.26 13.17 2.49
C ARG A 555 -38.33 12.40 1.53
N LEU A 556 -37.03 12.70 1.55
CA LEU A 556 -36.01 12.11 0.67
C LEU A 556 -36.24 12.39 -0.84
N GLU A 557 -36.98 13.46 -1.16
CA GLU A 557 -37.21 13.89 -2.56
C GLU A 557 -35.92 14.21 -3.32
N ASP A 558 -34.84 14.57 -2.61
CA ASP A 558 -33.54 14.80 -3.24
C ASP A 558 -32.94 13.53 -3.87
N THR A 559 -33.30 12.34 -3.38
CA THR A 559 -32.99 11.08 -4.07
C THR A 559 -33.73 11.01 -5.41
N ASN A 560 -35.00 11.41 -5.43
CA ASN A 560 -35.81 11.39 -6.65
C ASN A 560 -35.30 12.40 -7.67
N LEU A 561 -34.89 13.60 -7.24
CA LEU A 561 -34.27 14.60 -8.11
C LEU A 561 -32.96 14.08 -8.70
N PHE A 562 -32.10 13.47 -7.88
CA PHE A 562 -30.89 12.82 -8.36
C PHE A 562 -31.20 11.75 -9.42
N LEU A 563 -32.19 10.89 -9.16
CA LEU A 563 -32.58 9.83 -10.09
C LEU A 563 -33.23 10.38 -11.35
N ASP A 564 -33.98 11.48 -11.29
CA ASP A 564 -34.55 12.13 -12.47
C ASP A 564 -33.42 12.65 -13.36
N ASP A 565 -32.47 13.40 -12.79
CA ASP A 565 -31.28 13.85 -13.51
C ASP A 565 -30.46 12.66 -14.04
N LEU A 566 -30.29 11.58 -13.27
CA LEU A 566 -29.54 10.41 -13.71
C LEU A 566 -30.23 9.67 -14.87
N LEU A 567 -31.56 9.52 -14.84
CA LEU A 567 -32.31 8.62 -15.73
C LEU A 567 -32.99 9.32 -16.90
N ASN A 568 -33.12 10.65 -16.86
CA ASN A 568 -33.72 11.44 -17.92
C ASN A 568 -32.72 11.66 -19.07
N THR A 569 -33.01 11.05 -20.23
CA THR A 569 -32.14 11.14 -21.42
C THR A 569 -32.01 12.56 -21.99
N LYS A 570 -32.91 13.48 -21.61
CA LYS A 570 -32.92 14.89 -22.03
C LYS A 570 -32.33 15.84 -20.98
N ALA A 571 -31.98 15.36 -19.78
CA ALA A 571 -31.42 16.20 -18.74
C ALA A 571 -30.05 16.76 -19.16
N PHE A 572 -29.82 18.05 -18.89
CA PHE A 572 -28.52 18.68 -19.08
C PHE A 572 -27.64 18.33 -17.88
N LEU A 573 -26.67 17.44 -18.10
CA LEU A 573 -25.85 16.90 -17.02
C LEU A 573 -24.57 17.68 -16.82
N SER A 574 -24.17 17.81 -15.56
CA SER A 574 -22.79 18.08 -15.22
C SER A 574 -21.91 16.94 -15.75
N LYS A 575 -20.64 17.24 -16.07
CA LYS A 575 -19.68 16.22 -16.52
C LYS A 575 -19.61 15.02 -15.56
N PRO A 576 -19.52 15.19 -14.23
CA PRO A 576 -19.50 14.06 -13.30
C PRO A 576 -20.77 13.19 -13.36
N MET A 577 -21.95 13.80 -13.49
CA MET A 577 -23.21 13.04 -13.62
C MET A 577 -23.27 12.28 -14.95
N SER A 578 -22.77 12.87 -16.04
CA SER A 578 -22.68 12.18 -17.34
C SER A 578 -21.78 10.95 -17.27
N ILE A 579 -20.65 11.07 -16.57
CA ILE A 579 -19.73 9.95 -16.35
C ILE A 579 -20.40 8.88 -15.50
N LEU A 580 -21.01 9.25 -14.37
CA LEU A 580 -21.72 8.31 -13.50
C LEU A 580 -22.80 7.53 -14.26
N ARG A 581 -23.61 8.22 -15.06
CA ARG A 581 -24.62 7.58 -15.91
C ARG A 581 -24.00 6.53 -16.83
N LYS A 582 -22.88 6.86 -17.49
CA LYS A 582 -22.16 5.93 -18.36
C LYS A 582 -21.61 4.74 -17.57
N THR A 583 -21.01 4.96 -16.40
CA THR A 583 -20.49 3.89 -15.55
C THR A 583 -21.60 2.93 -15.07
N LEU A 584 -22.80 3.44 -14.80
CA LEU A 584 -23.93 2.63 -14.34
C LEU A 584 -24.63 1.85 -15.46
N PHE A 585 -24.74 2.42 -16.67
CA PHE A 585 -25.62 1.89 -17.73
C PHE A 585 -24.93 1.60 -19.08
N GLY A 586 -23.67 1.99 -19.26
CA GLY A 586 -22.96 1.94 -20.54
C GLY A 586 -23.52 2.91 -21.58
N ASP A 587 -23.25 2.62 -22.86
CA ASP A 587 -23.64 3.49 -23.99
C ASP A 587 -25.10 3.26 -24.45
N LEU A 588 -25.73 2.17 -24.01
CA LEU A 588 -27.10 1.83 -24.40
C LEU A 588 -28.10 2.59 -23.52
N LYS A 589 -28.97 3.40 -24.13
CA LYS A 589 -30.04 4.18 -23.45
C LYS A 589 -31.18 3.32 -22.90
N ARG A 590 -30.88 2.25 -22.16
CA ARG A 590 -31.86 1.27 -21.63
C ARG A 590 -32.33 1.57 -20.20
N PHE A 591 -32.07 2.77 -19.68
CA PHE A 591 -32.33 3.18 -18.30
C PHE A 591 -33.51 4.16 -18.13
N GLU A 592 -34.11 4.63 -19.23
CA GLU A 592 -35.21 5.60 -19.18
C GLU A 592 -36.38 5.09 -18.32
N LYS A 593 -36.94 5.96 -17.47
CA LYS A 593 -37.98 5.63 -16.47
C LYS A 593 -37.60 4.49 -15.50
N GLY A 594 -36.31 4.18 -15.36
CA GLY A 594 -35.81 3.14 -14.46
C GLY A 594 -35.78 1.73 -15.04
N ASN A 595 -35.88 1.56 -16.36
CA ASN A 595 -35.72 0.25 -16.99
C ASN A 595 -34.35 -0.37 -16.65
N GLN A 596 -34.30 -1.70 -16.48
CA GLN A 596 -33.10 -2.45 -16.08
C GLN A 596 -32.54 -2.05 -14.69
N ILE A 597 -33.38 -1.47 -13.83
CA ILE A 597 -33.00 -1.10 -12.45
C ILE A 597 -33.85 -1.87 -11.45
N VAL A 598 -33.18 -2.42 -10.43
CA VAL A 598 -33.83 -2.89 -9.20
C VAL A 598 -33.45 -1.92 -8.08
N PHE A 599 -34.46 -1.31 -7.47
CA PHE A 599 -34.30 -0.35 -6.39
C PHE A 599 -34.72 -0.99 -5.07
N PHE A 600 -33.78 -1.09 -4.14
CA PHE A 600 -34.03 -1.52 -2.77
C PHE A 600 -34.16 -0.31 -1.86
N ASP A 601 -35.25 -0.23 -1.13
CA ASP A 601 -35.47 0.77 -0.10
C ASP A 601 -35.45 0.07 1.24
N ILE A 602 -34.43 0.32 2.08
CA ILE A 602 -34.25 -0.33 3.38
C ILE A 602 -34.90 0.53 4.46
N GLY A 603 -35.86 -0.06 5.18
CA GLY A 603 -36.65 0.62 6.21
C GLY A 603 -37.51 1.80 5.72
N PRO A 604 -38.27 1.68 4.60
CA PRO A 604 -39.13 2.75 4.07
C PRO A 604 -40.35 3.12 4.93
N ALA A 605 -40.48 2.58 6.15
CA ALA A 605 -41.62 2.74 7.05
C ALA A 605 -42.94 2.22 6.43
N LEU A 606 -42.90 0.95 6.02
CA LEU A 606 -44.03 0.25 5.43
C LEU A 606 -45.28 0.23 6.34
N ASN A 607 -45.12 0.18 7.65
CA ASN A 607 -46.24 0.06 8.60
C ASN A 607 -46.97 1.38 8.92
N HIS A 608 -46.61 2.50 8.27
CA HIS A 608 -47.23 3.80 8.56
C HIS A 608 -48.75 3.75 8.37
N PRO A 609 -49.57 4.16 9.37
CA PRO A 609 -51.01 3.89 9.37
C PRO A 609 -51.77 4.61 8.25
N GLU A 610 -51.28 5.75 7.79
CA GLU A 610 -51.94 6.58 6.77
C GLU A 610 -51.22 6.57 5.41
N TYR A 611 -49.92 6.26 5.40
CA TYR A 611 -49.02 6.47 4.27
C TYR A 611 -48.00 5.32 4.15
N PRO A 612 -48.45 4.05 4.07
CA PRO A 612 -47.56 2.90 4.11
C PRO A 612 -46.55 2.94 2.96
N GLY A 613 -45.25 2.97 3.29
CA GLY A 613 -44.16 2.97 2.30
C GLY A 613 -44.16 4.18 1.35
N VAL A 614 -44.62 5.35 1.82
CA VAL A 614 -44.82 6.55 0.97
C VAL A 614 -43.59 6.98 0.16
N THR A 615 -42.39 6.83 0.73
CA THR A 615 -41.13 7.20 0.06
C THR A 615 -40.77 6.24 -1.07
N SER A 616 -41.05 4.95 -0.92
CA SER A 616 -40.88 3.95 -1.99
C SER A 616 -41.97 4.06 -3.05
N LEU A 617 -43.20 4.37 -2.62
CA LEU A 617 -44.32 4.60 -3.53
C LEU A 617 -44.05 5.79 -4.45
N ALA A 618 -43.44 6.86 -3.94
CA ALA A 618 -43.02 8.01 -4.74
C ALA A 618 -42.03 7.60 -5.85
N VAL A 619 -41.03 6.78 -5.53
CA VAL A 619 -40.07 6.24 -6.51
C VAL A 619 -40.79 5.36 -7.53
N ALA A 620 -41.64 4.42 -7.09
CA ALA A 620 -42.38 3.52 -7.97
C ALA A 620 -43.32 4.25 -8.94
N LYS A 621 -43.92 5.36 -8.49
CA LYS A 621 -44.78 6.24 -9.29
C LYS A 621 -43.98 7.04 -10.32
N HIS A 622 -42.84 7.60 -9.93
CA HIS A 622 -42.02 8.45 -10.80
C HIS A 622 -41.27 7.61 -11.86
N PHE A 623 -40.76 6.43 -11.47
CA PHE A 623 -39.95 5.56 -12.32
C PHE A 623 -40.66 4.22 -12.59
N SER A 624 -41.66 4.26 -13.47
CA SER A 624 -42.55 3.12 -13.74
C SER A 624 -41.86 1.87 -14.32
N GLY A 625 -40.64 2.00 -14.87
CA GLY A 625 -39.84 0.89 -15.41
C GLY A 625 -38.94 0.22 -14.37
N MET A 626 -38.83 0.79 -13.17
CA MET A 626 -37.99 0.32 -12.07
C MET A 626 -38.71 -0.73 -11.24
N GLU A 627 -38.04 -1.83 -10.90
CA GLU A 627 -38.54 -2.78 -9.90
C GLU A 627 -38.20 -2.28 -8.49
N VAL A 628 -39.20 -1.86 -7.72
CA VAL A 628 -39.01 -1.25 -6.40
C VAL A 628 -39.30 -2.28 -5.31
N VAL A 629 -38.28 -2.61 -4.53
CA VAL A 629 -38.31 -3.57 -3.43
C VAL A 629 -38.26 -2.82 -2.10
N LEU A 630 -39.35 -2.91 -1.32
CA LEU A 630 -39.39 -2.44 0.05
C LEU A 630 -38.75 -3.53 0.92
N TRP A 631 -37.56 -3.26 1.44
CA TRP A 631 -36.80 -4.16 2.29
C TRP A 631 -37.02 -3.75 3.75
N GLU A 632 -37.85 -4.51 4.45
CA GLU A 632 -38.39 -4.15 5.77
C GLU A 632 -38.18 -5.24 6.80
N LEU A 633 -38.00 -4.81 8.06
CA LEU A 633 -37.86 -5.73 9.19
C LEU A 633 -39.10 -6.63 9.28
N PRO A 634 -38.95 -7.93 9.62
CA PRO A 634 -40.08 -8.84 9.76
C PRO A 634 -41.18 -8.33 10.70
N GLY A 635 -40.79 -7.68 11.80
CA GLY A 635 -41.74 -7.04 12.73
C GLY A 635 -42.53 -5.88 12.11
N GLU A 636 -41.90 -5.08 11.25
CA GLU A 636 -42.57 -3.96 10.56
C GLU A 636 -43.55 -4.49 9.50
N VAL A 637 -43.18 -5.56 8.79
CA VAL A 637 -44.06 -6.25 7.85
C VAL A 637 -45.28 -6.83 8.57
N ASP A 638 -45.07 -7.48 9.72
CA ASP A 638 -46.17 -8.00 10.56
C ASP A 638 -47.13 -6.89 11.00
N LEU A 639 -46.59 -5.75 11.43
CA LEU A 639 -47.39 -4.59 11.80
C LEU A 639 -48.16 -4.03 10.61
N PHE A 640 -47.55 -3.95 9.43
CA PHE A 640 -48.22 -3.55 8.20
C PHE A 640 -49.40 -4.47 7.86
N LEU A 641 -49.19 -5.79 7.90
CA LEU A 641 -50.23 -6.77 7.59
C LEU A 641 -51.39 -6.68 8.58
N LYS A 642 -51.12 -6.47 9.87
CA LYS A 642 -52.12 -6.45 10.96
C LYS A 642 -52.82 -5.09 11.14
N LYS A 643 -52.09 -3.97 11.11
CA LYS A 643 -52.58 -2.65 11.53
C LYS A 643 -53.02 -1.73 10.37
N VAL A 644 -52.41 -1.85 9.18
CA VAL A 644 -52.73 -0.95 8.06
C VAL A 644 -54.05 -1.36 7.40
N LYS A 645 -54.91 -0.37 7.13
CA LYS A 645 -56.24 -0.57 6.53
C LYS A 645 -56.14 -1.27 5.16
N PRO A 646 -57.04 -2.21 4.83
CA PRO A 646 -57.04 -2.92 3.54
C PRO A 646 -56.96 -2.00 2.31
N GLU A 647 -57.74 -0.91 2.29
CA GLU A 647 -57.76 0.06 1.18
C GLU A 647 -56.40 0.69 0.89
N LEU A 648 -55.60 0.94 1.94
CA LEU A 648 -54.25 1.52 1.81
C LEU A 648 -53.24 0.46 1.33
N LYS A 649 -53.42 -0.81 1.74
CA LYS A 649 -52.64 -1.94 1.23
C LYS A 649 -52.93 -2.15 -0.26
N ASP A 650 -54.20 -2.14 -0.66
CA ASP A 650 -54.61 -2.29 -2.05
C ASP A 650 -54.07 -1.14 -2.93
N ARG A 651 -54.01 0.09 -2.41
CA ARG A 651 -53.35 1.21 -3.08
C ARG A 651 -51.85 1.00 -3.27
N LEU A 652 -51.14 0.44 -2.29
CA LEU A 652 -49.73 0.10 -2.45
C LEU A 652 -49.57 -1.04 -3.48
N TYR A 653 -50.43 -2.05 -3.41
CA TYR A 653 -50.41 -3.20 -4.30
C TYR A 653 -50.88 -2.86 -5.71
N SER A 654 -51.60 -1.77 -5.96
CA SER A 654 -52.00 -1.40 -7.32
C SER A 654 -50.80 -1.06 -8.22
N PHE A 655 -49.63 -0.78 -7.65
CA PHE A 655 -48.39 -0.54 -8.39
C PHE A 655 -47.74 -1.88 -8.77
N PRO A 656 -47.69 -2.24 -10.07
CA PRO A 656 -47.22 -3.57 -10.52
C PRO A 656 -45.72 -3.77 -10.31
N ASN A 657 -44.97 -2.69 -10.17
CA ASN A 657 -43.52 -2.69 -10.02
C ASN A 657 -43.04 -2.71 -8.56
N ILE A 658 -43.95 -2.78 -7.58
CA ILE A 658 -43.61 -2.91 -6.16
C ILE A 658 -43.42 -4.38 -5.74
N ARG A 659 -42.46 -4.63 -4.85
CA ARG A 659 -42.26 -5.89 -4.11
C ARG A 659 -41.98 -5.57 -2.64
N ILE A 660 -42.23 -6.54 -1.75
CA ILE A 660 -41.93 -6.42 -0.32
C ILE A 660 -41.08 -7.62 0.09
N LEU A 661 -39.91 -7.33 0.64
CA LEU A 661 -38.94 -8.28 1.17
C LEU A 661 -38.84 -8.09 2.69
N SER A 662 -39.19 -9.14 3.44
CA SER A 662 -39.17 -9.19 4.90
C SER A 662 -37.81 -9.69 5.40
N ALA A 663 -36.90 -8.79 5.77
CA ALA A 663 -35.55 -9.10 6.24
C ALA A 663 -34.90 -7.91 6.98
N ASP A 664 -33.76 -8.13 7.65
CA ASP A 664 -33.16 -7.17 8.60
C ASP A 664 -32.37 -6.00 7.98
N GLY A 665 -32.09 -6.03 6.69
CA GLY A 665 -31.40 -4.95 5.97
C GLY A 665 -29.87 -4.98 6.06
N VAL A 666 -29.29 -5.83 6.91
CA VAL A 666 -27.83 -5.94 7.15
C VAL A 666 -27.29 -7.37 7.15
N GLY A 667 -28.16 -8.39 7.11
CA GLY A 667 -27.76 -9.78 7.02
C GLY A 667 -27.27 -10.17 5.63
N GLU A 668 -26.90 -11.45 5.48
CA GLU A 668 -26.37 -12.03 4.25
C GLU A 668 -27.35 -11.88 3.08
N PHE A 669 -27.03 -10.99 2.12
CA PHE A 669 -27.93 -10.55 1.06
C PHE A 669 -28.49 -11.71 0.24
N GLN A 670 -27.62 -12.60 -0.25
CA GLN A 670 -28.05 -13.69 -1.14
C GLN A 670 -28.96 -14.69 -0.43
N THR A 671 -28.69 -14.98 0.85
CA THR A 671 -29.53 -15.87 1.67
C THR A 671 -30.91 -15.25 1.87
N LEU A 672 -30.97 -13.98 2.27
CA LEU A 672 -32.22 -13.28 2.52
C LEU A 672 -33.03 -13.08 1.24
N TYR A 673 -32.37 -12.74 0.13
CA TYR A 673 -33.00 -12.45 -1.15
C TYR A 673 -33.57 -13.70 -1.82
N SER A 674 -32.90 -14.84 -1.68
CA SER A 674 -33.28 -16.09 -2.36
C SER A 674 -34.39 -16.86 -1.64
N ASP A 675 -34.62 -16.62 -0.34
CA ASP A 675 -35.66 -17.32 0.41
C ASP A 675 -37.06 -16.85 -0.02
N PRO A 676 -37.90 -17.72 -0.61
CA PRO A 676 -39.27 -17.37 -1.02
C PRO A 676 -40.18 -16.94 0.15
N ASN A 677 -39.86 -17.34 1.39
CA ASN A 677 -40.65 -16.97 2.57
C ASN A 677 -40.50 -15.50 2.93
N ASN A 678 -39.40 -14.86 2.54
CA ASN A 678 -39.18 -13.45 2.79
C ASN A 678 -39.99 -12.56 1.84
N TRP A 679 -40.57 -13.11 0.75
CA TRP A 679 -41.34 -12.34 -0.23
C TRP A 679 -42.84 -12.37 0.06
N ILE A 680 -43.41 -11.19 0.36
CA ILE A 680 -44.81 -11.09 0.79
C ILE A 680 -45.80 -11.18 -0.38
N LEU A 681 -45.46 -10.57 -1.52
CA LEU A 681 -46.30 -10.55 -2.71
C LEU A 681 -46.06 -11.79 -3.58
N ARG A 682 -46.53 -12.96 -3.13
CA ARG A 682 -46.30 -14.26 -3.77
C ARG A 682 -46.83 -14.39 -5.20
N ASN A 683 -47.78 -13.56 -5.59
CA ASN A 683 -48.31 -13.50 -6.96
C ASN A 683 -47.38 -12.74 -7.93
N ARG A 684 -46.20 -12.31 -7.48
CA ARG A 684 -45.24 -11.56 -8.29
C ARG A 684 -43.88 -12.27 -8.27
N PRO A 685 -43.15 -12.29 -9.39
CA PRO A 685 -41.82 -12.88 -9.42
C PRO A 685 -40.84 -12.02 -8.61
N VAL A 686 -39.87 -12.70 -7.99
CA VAL A 686 -38.67 -12.08 -7.42
C VAL A 686 -37.89 -11.37 -8.55
N PRO A 687 -37.47 -10.11 -8.37
CA PRO A 687 -36.73 -9.39 -9.40
C PRO A 687 -35.47 -10.14 -9.84
N ASN A 688 -35.24 -10.24 -11.14
CA ASN A 688 -33.98 -10.78 -11.65
C ASN A 688 -32.90 -9.71 -11.56
N LEU A 689 -31.80 -9.98 -10.85
CA LEU A 689 -30.68 -9.04 -10.69
C LEU A 689 -29.67 -9.09 -11.84
N LYS A 690 -29.63 -10.18 -12.62
CA LYS A 690 -28.58 -10.40 -13.62
C LYS A 690 -28.58 -9.30 -14.70
N GLY A 691 -27.44 -8.64 -14.87
CA GLY A 691 -27.23 -7.61 -15.89
C GLY A 691 -27.97 -6.29 -15.63
N LYS A 692 -28.51 -6.10 -14.42
CA LYS A 692 -29.22 -4.88 -14.01
C LYS A 692 -28.36 -3.98 -13.14
N THR A 693 -28.71 -2.70 -13.14
CA THR A 693 -28.18 -1.76 -12.15
C THR A 693 -28.97 -1.90 -10.86
N ILE A 694 -28.26 -1.93 -9.74
CA ILE A 694 -28.87 -2.01 -8.42
C ILE A 694 -28.78 -0.64 -7.77
N ILE A 695 -29.89 -0.13 -7.28
CA ILE A 695 -29.92 1.09 -6.49
C ILE A 695 -30.40 0.73 -5.10
N ILE A 696 -29.69 1.15 -4.06
CA ILE A 696 -30.07 0.88 -2.67
C ILE A 696 -30.21 2.22 -1.96
N ARG A 697 -31.28 2.40 -1.21
CA ARG A 697 -31.47 3.53 -0.31
C ARG A 697 -31.61 3.02 1.11
N ALA A 698 -30.74 3.48 2.00
CA ALA A 698 -30.82 3.31 3.45
C ALA A 698 -30.68 4.69 4.08
N ALA A 699 -31.80 5.37 4.25
CA ALA A 699 -31.84 6.74 4.77
C ALA A 699 -32.70 6.76 6.03
N ASN A 700 -32.07 7.06 7.18
CA ASN A 700 -32.70 7.01 8.50
C ASN A 700 -33.30 5.64 8.87
N SER A 701 -32.62 4.58 8.43
CA SER A 701 -32.86 3.17 8.74
C SER A 701 -31.58 2.55 9.34
N ILE A 702 -30.96 1.58 8.67
CA ILE A 702 -29.78 0.86 9.19
C ILE A 702 -28.60 1.81 9.46
N ASP A 703 -28.53 2.94 8.76
CA ASP A 703 -27.52 3.97 8.90
C ASP A 703 -27.51 4.65 10.28
N ILE A 704 -28.62 4.67 11.02
CA ILE A 704 -28.71 5.29 12.36
C ILE A 704 -28.94 4.28 13.48
N TYR A 705 -29.58 3.15 13.18
CA TYR A 705 -29.96 2.14 14.17
C TYR A 705 -28.87 1.08 14.38
N GLU A 706 -28.06 0.78 13.36
CA GLU A 706 -27.03 -0.25 13.46
C GLU A 706 -25.64 0.36 13.69
N PRO A 707 -24.79 -0.28 14.52
CA PRO A 707 -23.41 0.15 14.72
C PRO A 707 -22.55 -0.16 13.49
N TYR A 708 -21.43 0.56 13.35
CA TYR A 708 -20.48 0.32 12.26
C TYR A 708 -19.98 -1.13 12.17
N THR A 709 -19.90 -1.84 13.30
CA THR A 709 -19.51 -3.26 13.36
C THR A 709 -20.46 -4.20 12.60
N LYS A 710 -21.69 -3.79 12.32
CA LYS A 710 -22.63 -4.49 11.43
C LYS A 710 -22.68 -3.88 10.02
N ILE A 711 -22.53 -2.56 9.91
CA ILE A 711 -22.59 -1.86 8.61
C ILE A 711 -21.39 -2.20 7.71
N LEU A 712 -20.18 -2.32 8.26
CA LEU A 712 -19.02 -2.69 7.45
C LEU A 712 -19.18 -4.10 6.82
N PRO A 713 -19.53 -5.16 7.58
CA PRO A 713 -19.86 -6.46 7.00
C PRO A 713 -20.98 -6.41 5.94
N HIS A 714 -22.01 -5.59 6.14
CA HIS A 714 -23.08 -5.40 5.16
C HIS A 714 -22.54 -4.86 3.82
N PHE A 715 -21.72 -3.80 3.83
CA PHE A 715 -21.11 -3.30 2.60
C PHE A 715 -20.19 -4.33 1.93
N GLN A 716 -19.42 -5.09 2.71
CA GLN A 716 -18.58 -6.18 2.19
C GLN A 716 -19.42 -7.27 1.53
N ASN A 717 -20.53 -7.65 2.16
CA ASN A 717 -21.46 -8.65 1.67
C ASN A 717 -22.12 -8.22 0.35
N ILE A 718 -22.72 -7.03 0.32
CA ILE A 718 -23.31 -6.47 -0.90
C ILE A 718 -22.26 -6.33 -2.00
N GLY A 719 -21.05 -5.88 -1.66
CA GLY A 719 -19.94 -5.73 -2.59
C GLY A 719 -19.58 -7.04 -3.30
N LYS A 720 -19.51 -8.12 -2.52
CA LYS A 720 -19.20 -9.48 -2.99
C LYS A 720 -20.34 -10.11 -3.79
N GLU A 721 -21.54 -10.14 -3.23
CA GLU A 721 -22.69 -10.83 -3.85
C GLU A 721 -23.17 -10.11 -5.12
N LEU A 722 -23.05 -8.78 -5.16
CA LEU A 722 -23.40 -7.96 -6.33
C LEU A 722 -22.17 -7.54 -7.13
N LYS A 723 -21.05 -8.27 -7.05
CA LYS A 723 -19.85 -8.00 -7.86
C LYS A 723 -20.14 -7.76 -9.35
N PRO A 724 -20.95 -8.57 -10.06
CA PRO A 724 -21.20 -8.33 -11.49
C PRO A 724 -22.09 -7.12 -11.78
N ASN A 725 -22.79 -6.59 -10.77
CA ASN A 725 -23.72 -5.47 -10.93
C ASN A 725 -23.04 -4.13 -10.58
N PRO A 726 -23.33 -3.05 -11.32
CA PRO A 726 -23.10 -1.72 -10.81
C PRO A 726 -24.12 -1.42 -9.70
N VAL A 727 -23.65 -0.88 -8.58
CA VAL A 727 -24.50 -0.52 -7.43
C VAL A 727 -24.36 0.97 -7.12
N LEU A 728 -25.48 1.68 -7.06
CA LEU A 728 -25.56 3.03 -6.50
C LEU A 728 -26.23 2.94 -5.13
N TYR A 729 -25.56 3.38 -4.08
CA TYR A 729 -26.03 3.22 -2.70
C TYR A 729 -26.16 4.60 -2.04
N PHE A 730 -27.39 4.99 -1.70
CA PHE A 730 -27.70 6.15 -0.87
C PHE A 730 -27.71 5.73 0.61
N PHE A 731 -26.63 5.98 1.33
CA PHE A 731 -26.48 5.62 2.74
C PHE A 731 -26.45 6.87 3.61
N ASN A 732 -27.48 7.10 4.42
CA ASN A 732 -27.76 8.41 4.99
C ASN A 732 -27.71 9.48 3.87
N ARG A 733 -26.96 10.56 4.06
CA ARG A 733 -26.71 11.58 3.05
C ARG A 733 -25.67 11.16 2.01
N SER A 734 -24.87 10.13 2.23
CA SER A 734 -23.80 9.73 1.32
C SER A 734 -24.33 9.08 0.05
N ILE A 735 -23.70 9.38 -1.08
CA ILE A 735 -23.92 8.72 -2.37
C ILE A 735 -22.69 7.89 -2.67
N LEU A 736 -22.85 6.58 -2.68
CA LEU A 736 -21.78 5.61 -2.89
C LEU A 736 -21.96 4.92 -4.24
N LEU A 737 -20.86 4.62 -4.92
CA LEU A 737 -20.81 3.86 -6.16
C LEU A 737 -19.95 2.62 -5.98
N LYS A 738 -20.46 1.47 -6.40
CA LYS A 738 -19.67 0.26 -6.65
C LYS A 738 -19.75 -0.06 -8.15
N PRO A 739 -18.68 0.14 -8.92
CA PRO A 739 -18.65 -0.24 -10.34
C PRO A 739 -18.90 -1.74 -10.54
N ALA A 740 -19.38 -2.11 -11.72
CA ALA A 740 -19.50 -3.53 -12.10
C ALA A 740 -18.12 -4.20 -12.13
N GLY A 741 -18.04 -5.45 -11.68
CA GLY A 741 -16.78 -6.21 -11.58
C GLY A 741 -15.97 -5.95 -10.31
N THR A 742 -16.31 -4.93 -9.54
CA THR A 742 -15.62 -4.56 -8.29
C THR A 742 -16.43 -4.91 -7.05
N GLU A 743 -15.76 -4.98 -5.90
CA GLU A 743 -16.38 -5.26 -4.58
C GLU A 743 -16.37 -4.03 -3.65
N LYS A 744 -15.58 -2.99 -3.97
CA LYS A 744 -15.39 -1.81 -3.12
C LYS A 744 -16.37 -0.70 -3.46
N PHE A 745 -16.87 -0.03 -2.43
CA PHE A 745 -17.71 1.15 -2.58
C PHE A 745 -16.87 2.41 -2.53
N ILE A 746 -17.22 3.39 -3.35
CA ILE A 746 -16.57 4.68 -3.45
C ILE A 746 -17.57 5.76 -3.06
N LEU A 747 -17.21 6.65 -2.14
CA LEU A 747 -18.00 7.84 -1.84
C LEU A 747 -17.87 8.87 -2.95
N ILE A 748 -18.93 9.04 -3.74
CA ILE A 748 -18.92 9.91 -4.92
C ILE A 748 -19.64 11.24 -4.73
N GLY A 749 -20.34 11.41 -3.61
CA GLY A 749 -21.18 12.59 -3.40
C GLY A 749 -22.01 12.53 -2.13
N ASN A 750 -22.87 13.53 -1.97
CA ASN A 750 -23.85 13.59 -0.91
C ASN A 750 -25.18 14.22 -1.36
N GLN A 751 -26.24 13.93 -0.63
CA GLN A 751 -27.54 14.57 -0.69
C GLN A 751 -27.62 15.70 0.33
N SER A 752 -28.54 16.63 0.10
CA SER A 752 -28.80 17.70 1.06
C SER A 752 -29.29 17.17 2.42
N ILE A 753 -29.29 18.03 3.43
CA ILE A 753 -29.86 17.71 4.75
C ILE A 753 -31.39 17.52 4.76
N ARG A 754 -32.09 17.85 3.66
CA ARG A 754 -33.56 17.79 3.55
C ARG A 754 -34.09 16.39 3.88
N GLY A 755 -35.03 16.32 4.83
CA GLY A 755 -35.68 15.07 5.22
C GLY A 755 -34.86 14.13 6.11
N PHE A 756 -33.63 14.51 6.48
CA PHE A 756 -32.77 13.71 7.36
C PHE A 756 -32.92 14.02 8.86
N HIS A 757 -33.60 15.10 9.24
CA HIS A 757 -33.83 15.44 10.65
C HIS A 757 -34.81 14.45 11.32
N HIS A 758 -34.41 13.83 12.44
CA HIS A 758 -35.19 12.76 13.07
C HIS A 758 -36.35 13.25 13.95
N ASN A 759 -36.21 14.44 14.53
CA ASN A 759 -37.13 14.97 15.54
C ASN A 759 -38.14 15.98 14.99
N PHE A 760 -37.94 16.47 13.75
CA PHE A 760 -38.78 17.50 13.16
C PHE A 760 -38.95 17.25 11.67
N GLN A 761 -40.15 17.50 11.16
CA GLN A 761 -40.40 17.52 9.72
C GLN A 761 -39.79 18.80 9.15
N SER A 762 -38.61 18.69 8.55
CA SER A 762 -37.99 19.78 7.80
C SER A 762 -37.79 19.37 6.35
N LEU A 763 -38.23 20.25 5.46
CA LEU A 763 -37.98 20.15 4.02
C LEU A 763 -36.94 21.19 3.55
N ASP A 764 -36.34 21.95 4.48
CA ASP A 764 -35.31 22.93 4.14
C ASP A 764 -33.99 22.21 3.81
N ARG A 765 -33.30 22.72 2.78
CA ARG A 765 -31.94 22.29 2.39
C ARG A 765 -30.86 23.07 3.13
N ASN A 766 -31.21 24.13 3.87
CA ASN A 766 -30.27 25.03 4.57
C ASN A 766 -29.21 25.63 3.62
N GLY A 767 -29.62 25.95 2.40
CA GLY A 767 -28.73 26.50 1.36
C GLY A 767 -27.89 25.47 0.62
N GLU A 768 -27.99 24.18 0.94
CA GLU A 768 -27.33 23.11 0.16
C GLU A 768 -28.07 22.84 -1.16
N PRO A 769 -27.35 22.46 -2.24
CA PRO A 769 -28.00 21.92 -3.43
C PRO A 769 -28.67 20.57 -3.11
N PRO A 770 -29.66 20.11 -3.90
CA PRO A 770 -30.33 18.82 -3.67
C PRO A 770 -29.34 17.65 -3.51
N TYR A 771 -28.29 17.66 -4.32
CA TYR A 771 -27.18 16.73 -4.22
C TYR A 771 -25.90 17.36 -4.80
N SER A 772 -24.75 16.77 -4.47
CA SER A 772 -23.46 17.10 -5.07
C SER A 772 -22.72 15.82 -5.46
N ILE A 773 -22.07 15.83 -6.63
CA ILE A 773 -21.18 14.75 -7.10
C ILE A 773 -19.77 15.33 -7.21
N LEU A 774 -18.81 14.59 -6.68
CA LEU A 774 -17.42 14.98 -6.74
C LEU A 774 -16.82 14.66 -8.11
N PRO A 775 -16.22 15.65 -8.81
CA PRO A 775 -15.73 15.46 -10.17
C PRO A 775 -14.59 14.43 -10.32
N PHE A 776 -13.96 14.08 -9.21
CA PHE A 776 -12.74 13.31 -9.17
C PHE A 776 -12.96 11.83 -8.90
N THR A 777 -14.09 11.50 -8.29
CA THR A 777 -14.43 10.17 -7.81
C THR A 777 -15.14 9.31 -8.86
N VAL A 778 -15.47 9.92 -10.00
CA VAL A 778 -16.05 9.28 -11.18
C VAL A 778 -15.11 9.50 -12.36
N SER A 779 -14.91 8.47 -13.20
CA SER A 779 -14.07 8.55 -14.40
C SER A 779 -14.70 7.81 -15.56
N GLU A 780 -14.45 8.28 -16.79
CA GLU A 780 -14.81 7.57 -18.02
C GLU A 780 -13.95 6.32 -18.25
N GLU A 781 -12.87 6.18 -17.47
CA GLU A 781 -11.89 5.10 -17.55
C GLU A 781 -12.30 3.87 -16.72
N ILE A 782 -13.33 3.99 -15.87
CA ILE A 782 -14.02 2.92 -15.14
C ILE A 782 -15.31 2.59 -15.88
#